data_AF-A0A919QAP2-F1
#
_entry.id   AF-A0A919QAP2-F1
#
_cell.length_a   1.000
_cell.length_b   1.000
_cell.length_c   1.000
_cell.angle_alpha   90.00
_cell.angle_beta   90.00
_cell.angle_gamma   90.00
#
_symmetry.space_group_name_H-M   'P 1'
#
loop_
_entity.id
_entity.type
_entity.pdbx_description
1 polymer ?
#
loop_
_entity_poly.entity_id
_entity_poly.type
_entity_poly.pdbx_seq_one_letter_code
_entity_poly.pdbx_strand_id
1 'polypeptide(L)'
;MNQQVTAALKNADGTSNIYITRDPTVNALTLTLTNGLGAPIVFPPGTPVADGSLPAGQSAIYVYLNGYIDNADIAAFEVSAPGWKAATFADANDFQYLVIAPVSQVSVPQGGALSFRLGNVLVSGQPISGNADIDLAGAQGVTDDQADVPLFLNIANPPQPGLKTLPLKIDFNQPSVYAGVPQQLTLHLVNPGDAVLVPGGTGAWQGHTPTFQLTFVYGDGPGALTTVPDAAQIAMSIGDAYGNVWQPPQRHVQGQGPYWIMQPDPDGGGTVLGSGGQGIIEFALTGIEATLPGGLDEALTLAYVSWHSVPGYNDGSTTVIITKKPGPEVLSFSATPPVVPYGQATVQTVLTWATDHTTGARFDAPGIASGQNFAPSGSGPITGGIRVGLGTRLTLIAYKDISGGEGDSGRKGRSRGGRGRKRASEELIASAVLDIGGVTRGDVATGLPSLGGIVVPKGAGKAFLFQINIGMRITQPLTRGAVLDLATLKVTGGFDVGPIIPPSRSGGTLINAAAAGPDGKTIHLIASSGNGDVSRLSPDYSILPLDVGTARLGKPVGLDSLAPSGQPSIPYMLVTGDGKTVFIGNSDMSTRRLCVAALDPATYAVRNSWVAPADPALGMEGVAAVSPDGGKLLLAGFGGLAVVDVANGFVTKDTLYVSQRLRVMVANQVVTADFTRAYCFCVDSVKSPAHGSLLTVDIDPVTGALALVSDTPLGLTRTDGPILLSADEDTLYLNSQAGTLTAMDTATLQAIPYGCGDFTPLLVANGSAPGILLATGANGVSTDTISVITIH
;
A
#
# COMPACT_ATOMS: atom_id res chain seq x y z
N MET A 1 -20.36 -13.48 -24.42
CA MET A 1 -21.39 -12.43 -24.42
C MET A 1 -20.71 -11.15 -23.95
N ASN A 2 -20.89 -10.02 -24.64
CA ASN A 2 -20.24 -8.76 -24.27
C ASN A 2 -20.76 -8.25 -22.93
N GLN A 3 -20.00 -8.37 -21.84
CA GLN A 3 -20.39 -7.88 -20.51
C GLN A 3 -20.13 -6.37 -20.36
N GLN A 4 -20.61 -5.55 -21.31
CA GLN A 4 -20.42 -4.09 -21.26
C GLN A 4 -21.58 -3.33 -21.91
N VAL A 5 -21.74 -2.06 -21.53
CA VAL A 5 -22.58 -1.11 -22.27
C VAL A 5 -21.79 -0.62 -23.49
N THR A 6 -22.46 -0.42 -24.62
CA THR A 6 -21.82 0.08 -25.85
C THR A 6 -22.59 1.26 -26.41
N ALA A 7 -21.87 2.24 -26.96
CA ALA A 7 -22.44 3.39 -27.64
C ALA A 7 -22.13 3.34 -29.14
N ALA A 8 -23.09 3.82 -29.94
CA ALA A 8 -22.89 4.06 -31.37
C ALA A 8 -23.61 5.34 -31.77
N LEU A 9 -22.97 6.15 -32.61
CA LEU A 9 -23.57 7.32 -33.23
C LEU A 9 -23.64 7.09 -34.74
N LYS A 10 -24.85 7.03 -35.28
CA LYS A 10 -25.07 6.78 -36.72
C LYS A 10 -25.81 7.93 -37.37
N ASN A 11 -25.39 8.31 -38.56
CA ASN A 11 -26.11 9.26 -39.39
C ASN A 11 -27.24 8.56 -40.16
N ALA A 12 -28.14 9.33 -40.76
CA ALA A 12 -29.32 8.83 -41.46
C ALA A 12 -28.97 7.95 -42.68
N ASP A 13 -27.76 8.10 -43.23
CA ASP A 13 -27.22 7.24 -44.29
C ASP A 13 -26.67 5.89 -43.78
N GLY A 14 -26.71 5.66 -42.45
CA GLY A 14 -26.25 4.45 -41.79
C GLY A 14 -24.75 4.42 -41.46
N THR A 15 -23.99 5.44 -41.85
CA THR A 15 -22.57 5.59 -41.52
C THR A 15 -22.38 6.10 -40.09
N SER A 16 -21.18 5.96 -39.54
CA SER A 16 -20.79 6.57 -38.26
C SER A 16 -20.17 7.97 -38.43
N ASN A 17 -20.44 8.64 -39.56
CA ASN A 17 -19.84 9.92 -39.90
C ASN A 17 -20.71 11.09 -39.44
N ILE A 18 -20.07 12.09 -38.85
CA ILE A 18 -20.60 13.44 -38.69
C ILE A 18 -20.01 14.28 -39.82
N TYR A 19 -20.85 14.88 -40.65
CA TYR A 19 -20.37 15.62 -41.81
C TYR A 19 -20.06 17.08 -41.47
N ILE A 20 -18.97 17.59 -42.06
CA ILE A 20 -18.62 19.01 -42.00
C ILE A 20 -19.63 19.78 -42.88
N THR A 21 -20.57 20.46 -42.23
CA THR A 21 -21.69 21.13 -42.89
C THR A 21 -22.33 22.17 -41.98
N ARG A 22 -22.88 23.22 -42.60
CA ARG A 22 -23.75 24.21 -41.95
C ARG A 22 -25.23 24.03 -42.31
N ASP A 23 -25.55 22.99 -43.09
CA ASP A 23 -26.93 22.57 -43.36
C ASP A 23 -27.41 21.61 -42.25
N PRO A 24 -28.42 22.01 -41.42
CA PRO A 24 -28.89 21.20 -40.30
C PRO A 24 -29.61 19.91 -40.72
N THR A 25 -29.89 19.71 -42.00
CA THR A 25 -30.57 18.51 -42.51
C THR A 25 -29.60 17.37 -42.87
N VAL A 26 -28.31 17.68 -43.02
CA VAL A 26 -27.29 16.70 -43.44
C VAL A 26 -26.84 15.79 -42.29
N ASN A 27 -26.75 16.31 -41.07
CA ASN A 27 -26.41 15.53 -39.87
C ASN A 27 -27.68 15.20 -39.08
N ALA A 28 -28.31 14.08 -39.41
CA ALA A 28 -29.45 13.55 -38.69
C ALA A 28 -29.00 12.31 -37.89
N LEU A 29 -28.37 12.55 -36.74
CA LEU A 29 -27.67 11.51 -35.99
C LEU A 29 -28.59 10.78 -35.01
N THR A 30 -28.31 9.50 -34.79
CA THR A 30 -28.94 8.68 -33.74
C THR A 30 -27.85 8.13 -32.84
N LEU A 31 -27.87 8.55 -31.58
CA LEU A 31 -27.06 7.96 -30.51
C LEU A 31 -27.81 6.75 -29.94
N THR A 32 -27.18 5.58 -29.97
CA THR A 32 -27.73 4.34 -29.43
C THR A 32 -26.83 3.82 -28.32
N LEU A 33 -27.40 3.55 -27.14
CA LEU A 33 -26.74 2.86 -26.04
C LEU A 33 -27.33 1.46 -25.92
N THR A 34 -26.50 0.42 -25.95
CA THR A 34 -26.95 -0.99 -25.88
C THR A 34 -26.44 -1.63 -24.60
N ASN A 35 -27.35 -2.23 -23.82
CA ASN A 35 -27.03 -2.96 -22.59
C ASN A 35 -26.54 -4.37 -22.92
N GLY A 36 -25.23 -4.61 -22.90
CA GLY A 36 -24.67 -5.97 -23.01
C GLY A 36 -24.60 -6.74 -21.69
N LEU A 37 -24.84 -6.09 -20.55
CA LEU A 37 -24.66 -6.67 -19.23
C LEU A 37 -25.59 -7.86 -18.95
N GLY A 38 -25.22 -8.68 -17.96
CA GLY A 38 -26.02 -9.83 -17.53
C GLY A 38 -27.31 -9.47 -16.78
N ALA A 39 -27.56 -8.19 -16.54
CA ALA A 39 -28.70 -7.68 -15.78
C ALA A 39 -29.30 -6.41 -16.43
N PRO A 40 -30.56 -6.05 -16.10
CA PRO A 40 -31.16 -4.80 -16.57
C PRO A 40 -30.45 -3.58 -15.97
N ILE A 41 -30.33 -2.51 -16.75
CA ILE A 41 -29.92 -1.20 -16.26
C ILE A 41 -31.18 -0.39 -15.97
N VAL A 42 -31.25 0.24 -14.81
CA VAL A 42 -32.39 1.08 -14.40
C VAL A 42 -31.93 2.52 -14.27
N PHE A 43 -32.61 3.41 -14.98
CA PHE A 43 -32.42 4.86 -14.92
C PHE A 43 -33.58 5.49 -14.12
N PRO A 44 -33.39 5.82 -12.83
CA PRO A 44 -34.36 6.60 -12.05
C PRO A 44 -34.71 7.95 -12.70
N PRO A 45 -35.93 8.48 -12.47
CA PRO A 45 -36.32 9.78 -12.99
C PRO A 45 -35.33 10.87 -12.55
N GLY A 46 -35.03 11.80 -13.44
CA GLY A 46 -34.05 12.85 -13.21
C GLY A 46 -34.35 14.15 -13.95
N THR A 47 -33.52 15.14 -13.70
CA THR A 47 -33.52 16.42 -14.42
C THR A 47 -32.12 16.68 -14.97
N PRO A 48 -31.97 17.17 -16.22
CA PRO A 48 -30.66 17.56 -16.72
C PRO A 48 -30.06 18.67 -15.85
N VAL A 49 -28.91 18.39 -15.25
CA VAL A 49 -28.12 19.31 -14.42
C VAL A 49 -26.65 19.13 -14.79
N ALA A 50 -25.81 20.09 -14.40
CA ALA A 50 -24.37 19.96 -14.59
C ALA A 50 -23.83 18.74 -13.81
N ASP A 51 -22.77 18.14 -14.32
CA ASP A 51 -22.06 17.05 -13.65
C ASP A 51 -21.59 17.47 -12.25
N GLY A 52 -21.59 16.53 -11.31
CA GLY A 52 -21.37 16.75 -9.88
C GLY A 52 -22.56 17.38 -9.15
N SER A 53 -23.62 17.79 -9.85
CA SER A 53 -24.83 18.41 -9.25
C SER A 53 -26.07 17.51 -9.29
N LEU A 54 -25.92 16.24 -9.69
CA LEU A 54 -27.04 15.29 -9.78
C LEU A 54 -27.60 14.96 -8.38
N PRO A 55 -28.89 15.22 -8.11
CA PRO A 55 -29.48 14.88 -6.81
C PRO A 55 -29.49 13.37 -6.55
N ALA A 56 -29.28 12.97 -5.30
CA ALA A 56 -29.31 11.57 -4.90
C ALA A 56 -30.62 10.87 -5.28
N GLY A 57 -30.52 9.68 -5.88
CA GLY A 57 -31.65 8.89 -6.34
C GLY A 57 -32.20 9.26 -7.72
N GLN A 58 -31.58 10.21 -8.42
CA GLN A 58 -31.85 10.51 -9.84
C GLN A 58 -30.79 9.89 -10.74
N SER A 59 -31.05 9.86 -12.05
CA SER A 59 -30.05 9.49 -13.06
C SER A 59 -29.98 10.48 -14.21
N ALA A 60 -28.82 10.56 -14.85
CA ALA A 60 -28.58 11.32 -16.08
C ALA A 60 -27.53 10.62 -16.95
N ILE A 61 -27.52 10.93 -18.24
CA ILE A 61 -26.52 10.51 -19.21
C ILE A 61 -25.74 11.76 -19.62
N TYR A 62 -24.45 11.81 -19.31
CA TYR A 62 -23.54 12.89 -19.70
C TYR A 62 -22.79 12.46 -20.96
N VAL A 63 -22.74 13.31 -21.99
CA VAL A 63 -22.05 13.02 -23.27
C VAL A 63 -21.04 14.12 -23.54
N TYR A 64 -19.77 13.81 -23.29
CA TYR A 64 -18.61 14.68 -23.45
C TYR A 64 -18.03 14.55 -24.85
N LEU A 65 -18.09 15.63 -25.64
CA LEU A 65 -17.61 15.65 -27.04
C LEU A 65 -16.17 16.15 -27.17
N ASN A 66 -15.45 16.35 -26.06
CA ASN A 66 -14.00 16.52 -25.98
C ASN A 66 -13.38 17.54 -26.95
N GLY A 67 -14.13 18.61 -27.28
CA GLY A 67 -13.67 19.69 -28.16
C GLY A 67 -13.58 19.32 -29.65
N TYR A 68 -14.18 18.20 -30.09
CA TYR A 68 -14.25 17.83 -31.52
C TYR A 68 -15.29 18.67 -32.29
N ILE A 69 -16.25 19.26 -31.59
CA ILE A 69 -17.29 20.14 -32.15
C ILE A 69 -17.25 21.46 -31.37
N ASP A 70 -17.41 22.58 -32.07
CA ASP A 70 -17.40 23.91 -31.45
C ASP A 70 -18.50 24.04 -30.39
N ASN A 71 -18.18 24.66 -29.25
CA ASN A 71 -19.11 24.86 -28.13
C ASN A 71 -20.45 25.49 -28.55
N ALA A 72 -20.41 26.47 -29.45
CA ALA A 72 -21.60 27.15 -29.94
C ALA A 72 -22.51 26.20 -30.75
N ASP A 73 -21.92 25.26 -31.47
CA ASP A 73 -22.65 24.25 -32.23
C ASP A 73 -23.24 23.19 -31.31
N ILE A 74 -22.51 22.74 -30.28
CA ILE A 74 -23.01 21.80 -29.25
C ILE A 74 -24.20 22.41 -28.50
N ALA A 75 -24.11 23.67 -28.07
CA ALA A 75 -25.19 24.37 -27.37
C ALA A 75 -26.48 24.51 -28.20
N ALA A 76 -26.38 24.33 -29.53
CA ALA A 76 -27.51 24.37 -30.45
C ALA A 76 -28.11 22.98 -30.76
N PHE A 77 -27.57 21.90 -30.18
CA PHE A 77 -28.07 20.55 -30.42
C PHE A 77 -29.51 20.39 -29.95
N GLU A 78 -30.32 19.75 -30.79
CA GLU A 78 -31.68 19.36 -30.45
C GLU A 78 -31.70 17.86 -30.14
N VAL A 79 -32.14 17.48 -28.94
CA VAL A 79 -32.31 16.06 -28.57
C VAL A 79 -33.78 15.72 -28.55
N SER A 80 -34.15 14.70 -29.32
CA SER A 80 -35.50 14.16 -29.36
C SER A 80 -35.52 12.70 -28.90
N ALA A 81 -36.11 12.46 -27.73
CA ALA A 81 -36.47 11.14 -27.23
C ALA A 81 -37.72 11.24 -26.33
N PRO A 82 -38.83 10.52 -26.63
CA PRO A 82 -40.03 10.57 -25.80
C PRO A 82 -39.77 10.17 -24.35
N GLY A 83 -40.22 10.98 -23.40
CA GLY A 83 -40.03 10.71 -21.96
C GLY A 83 -38.65 11.10 -21.42
N TRP A 84 -37.82 11.79 -22.20
CA TRP A 84 -36.51 12.30 -21.79
C TRP A 84 -36.45 13.82 -21.96
N LYS A 85 -35.60 14.47 -21.14
CA LYS A 85 -35.25 15.88 -21.25
C LYS A 85 -33.75 15.99 -21.50
N ALA A 86 -33.33 17.04 -22.19
CA ALA A 86 -31.92 17.32 -22.41
C ALA A 86 -31.58 18.80 -22.20
N ALA A 87 -30.34 19.06 -21.82
CA ALA A 87 -29.74 20.40 -21.74
C ALA A 87 -28.23 20.29 -21.97
N THR A 88 -27.57 21.39 -22.27
CA THR A 88 -26.10 21.46 -22.38
C THR A 88 -25.52 22.26 -21.24
N PHE A 89 -24.29 21.90 -20.85
CA PHE A 89 -23.53 22.55 -19.79
C PHE A 89 -22.06 22.66 -20.22
N ALA A 90 -21.31 23.53 -19.57
CA ALA A 90 -19.86 23.62 -19.75
C ALA A 90 -19.14 22.84 -18.63
N ASP A 91 -18.05 22.15 -18.97
CA ASP A 91 -17.17 21.48 -18.02
C ASP A 91 -16.14 22.45 -17.41
N ALA A 92 -15.22 21.93 -16.60
CA ALA A 92 -14.18 22.74 -15.97
C ALA A 92 -13.15 23.33 -16.96
N ASN A 93 -13.13 22.86 -18.21
CA ASN A 93 -12.25 23.33 -19.29
C ASN A 93 -13.02 24.22 -20.30
N ASP A 94 -14.23 24.67 -19.95
CA ASP A 94 -15.16 25.40 -20.81
C ASP A 94 -15.63 24.62 -22.06
N PHE A 95 -15.46 23.29 -22.14
CA PHE A 95 -16.03 22.49 -23.21
C PHE A 95 -17.51 22.20 -22.95
N GLN A 96 -18.35 22.37 -23.97
CA GLN A 96 -19.77 22.05 -23.88
C GLN A 96 -19.98 20.53 -23.96
N TYR A 97 -20.85 20.01 -23.10
CA TYR A 97 -21.31 18.62 -23.11
C TYR A 97 -22.84 18.56 -23.02
N LEU A 98 -23.39 17.43 -23.46
CA LEU A 98 -24.83 17.18 -23.50
C LEU A 98 -25.26 16.33 -22.29
N VAL A 99 -26.35 16.71 -21.63
CA VAL A 99 -26.94 15.96 -20.52
C VAL A 99 -28.35 15.54 -20.85
N ILE A 100 -28.66 14.25 -20.71
CA ILE A 100 -29.97 13.66 -21.03
C ILE A 100 -30.49 12.91 -19.80
N ALA A 101 -31.69 13.25 -19.31
CA ALA A 101 -32.27 12.62 -18.11
C ALA A 101 -33.71 12.14 -18.37
N PRO A 102 -34.13 10.99 -17.81
CA PRO A 102 -35.46 10.47 -18.04
C PRO A 102 -36.49 11.15 -17.13
N VAL A 103 -37.68 11.44 -17.63
CA VAL A 103 -38.76 12.08 -16.85
C VAL A 103 -39.43 11.09 -15.89
N SER A 104 -39.38 9.80 -16.20
CA SER A 104 -39.88 8.68 -15.39
C SER A 104 -38.85 7.56 -15.42
N GLN A 105 -38.87 6.65 -14.44
CA GLN A 105 -37.94 5.51 -14.42
C GLN A 105 -37.97 4.73 -15.75
N VAL A 106 -36.79 4.45 -16.31
CA VAL A 106 -36.62 3.63 -17.51
C VAL A 106 -35.78 2.39 -17.15
N SER A 107 -36.21 1.21 -17.60
CA SER A 107 -35.43 -0.02 -17.44
C SER A 107 -35.03 -0.53 -18.82
N VAL A 108 -33.73 -0.76 -19.02
CA VAL A 108 -33.16 -1.31 -20.25
C VAL A 108 -32.80 -2.78 -19.97
N PRO A 109 -33.54 -3.75 -20.51
CA PRO A 109 -33.25 -5.16 -20.29
C PRO A 109 -31.90 -5.55 -20.91
N GLN A 110 -31.37 -6.72 -20.54
CA GLN A 110 -30.20 -7.30 -21.21
C GLN A 110 -30.45 -7.41 -22.74
N GLY A 111 -29.50 -6.95 -23.53
CA GLY A 111 -29.59 -6.84 -24.99
C GLY A 111 -30.51 -5.72 -25.49
N GLY A 112 -31.16 -4.97 -24.59
CA GLY A 112 -31.98 -3.81 -24.92
C GLY A 112 -31.15 -2.58 -25.27
N ALA A 113 -31.80 -1.58 -25.87
CA ALA A 113 -31.14 -0.34 -26.26
C ALA A 113 -31.97 0.92 -25.97
N LEU A 114 -31.28 2.02 -25.65
CA LEU A 114 -31.81 3.39 -25.67
C LEU A 114 -31.40 4.05 -26.98
N SER A 115 -32.24 4.94 -27.51
CA SER A 115 -31.93 5.68 -28.73
C SER A 115 -32.39 7.12 -28.64
N PHE A 116 -31.48 8.04 -28.97
CA PHE A 116 -31.68 9.48 -28.92
C PHE A 116 -31.39 10.05 -30.30
N ARG A 117 -32.33 10.82 -30.85
CA ARG A 117 -32.09 11.51 -32.12
C ARG A 117 -31.49 12.88 -31.83
N LEU A 118 -30.33 13.16 -32.41
CA LEU A 118 -29.65 14.44 -32.34
C LEU A 118 -29.89 15.20 -33.65
N GLY A 119 -30.50 16.38 -33.55
CA GLY A 119 -30.75 17.31 -34.64
C GLY A 119 -29.93 18.59 -34.48
N ASN A 120 -29.88 19.38 -35.56
CA ASN A 120 -29.12 20.64 -35.62
C ASN A 120 -27.63 20.48 -35.27
N VAL A 121 -27.04 19.34 -35.64
CA VAL A 121 -25.62 19.04 -35.42
C VAL A 121 -24.81 19.70 -36.54
N LEU A 122 -24.32 20.92 -36.29
CA LEU A 122 -23.49 21.67 -37.22
C LEU A 122 -22.02 21.44 -36.89
N VAL A 123 -21.18 21.26 -37.92
CA VAL A 123 -19.74 21.05 -37.74
C VAL A 123 -18.98 21.84 -38.78
N SER A 124 -17.89 22.49 -38.37
CA SER A 124 -16.94 23.13 -39.28
C SER A 124 -15.50 22.73 -38.95
N GLY A 125 -14.56 23.13 -39.82
CA GLY A 125 -13.15 22.83 -39.65
C GLY A 125 -12.68 21.78 -40.65
N GLN A 126 -11.69 20.99 -40.23
CA GLN A 126 -11.07 19.94 -41.04
C GLN A 126 -11.57 18.56 -40.59
N PRO A 127 -11.55 17.55 -41.48
CA PRO A 127 -11.83 16.18 -41.11
C PRO A 127 -10.93 15.70 -39.98
N ILE A 128 -11.53 15.02 -39.00
CA ILE A 128 -10.85 14.55 -37.81
C ILE A 128 -11.63 13.42 -37.17
N SER A 129 -10.96 12.50 -36.49
CA SER A 129 -11.62 11.44 -35.73
C SER A 129 -11.12 11.42 -34.29
N GLY A 130 -11.90 10.81 -33.39
CA GLY A 130 -11.51 10.69 -31.99
C GLY A 130 -12.59 10.04 -31.14
N ASN A 131 -12.48 10.19 -29.82
CA ASN A 131 -13.47 9.66 -28.89
C ASN A 131 -14.13 10.76 -28.06
N ALA A 132 -15.42 10.57 -27.86
CA ALA A 132 -16.27 11.17 -26.84
C ALA A 132 -16.48 10.17 -25.70
N ASP A 133 -16.83 10.69 -24.54
CA ASP A 133 -17.09 9.90 -23.33
C ASP A 133 -18.55 10.04 -22.92
N ILE A 134 -19.16 8.95 -22.47
CA ILE A 134 -20.52 8.94 -21.96
C ILE A 134 -20.50 8.40 -20.54
N ASP A 135 -21.04 9.16 -19.58
CA ASP A 135 -21.22 8.69 -18.20
C ASP A 135 -22.71 8.46 -17.90
N LEU A 136 -23.02 7.31 -17.30
CA LEU A 136 -24.36 6.87 -16.88
C LEU A 136 -24.61 7.13 -15.39
N ALA A 137 -24.36 8.34 -14.92
CA ALA A 137 -24.46 8.68 -13.50
C ALA A 137 -25.83 8.36 -12.86
N GLY A 138 -25.78 7.75 -11.69
CA GLY A 138 -26.98 7.41 -10.89
C GLY A 138 -27.84 6.28 -11.48
N ALA A 139 -27.43 5.67 -12.60
CA ALA A 139 -28.04 4.44 -13.09
C ALA A 139 -27.74 3.26 -12.14
N GLN A 140 -28.68 2.33 -12.04
CA GLN A 140 -28.57 1.13 -11.22
C GLN A 140 -28.35 -0.09 -12.11
N GLY A 141 -27.64 -1.10 -11.60
CA GLY A 141 -27.30 -2.31 -12.36
C GLY A 141 -26.03 -2.17 -13.23
N VAL A 142 -25.29 -1.08 -13.04
CA VAL A 142 -23.94 -0.82 -13.57
C VAL A 142 -23.00 -0.54 -12.40
N THR A 143 -21.74 -0.94 -12.51
CA THR A 143 -20.66 -0.43 -11.64
C THR A 143 -20.17 0.92 -12.17
N ASP A 144 -19.39 1.66 -11.38
CA ASP A 144 -18.81 2.95 -11.80
C ASP A 144 -18.03 2.78 -13.12
N ASP A 145 -17.13 1.79 -13.21
CA ASP A 145 -16.38 1.48 -14.45
C ASP A 145 -17.29 1.12 -15.65
N GLN A 146 -18.46 0.54 -15.41
CA GLN A 146 -19.41 0.17 -16.47
C GLN A 146 -20.30 1.33 -16.91
N ALA A 147 -20.37 2.39 -16.09
CA ALA A 147 -21.09 3.62 -16.39
C ALA A 147 -20.31 4.51 -17.37
N ASP A 148 -18.98 4.36 -17.44
CA ASP A 148 -18.13 5.02 -18.43
C ASP A 148 -18.15 4.28 -19.78
N VAL A 149 -18.91 4.84 -20.73
CA VAL A 149 -19.15 4.27 -22.05
C VAL A 149 -18.46 5.09 -23.14
N PRO A 150 -17.48 4.53 -23.85
CA PRO A 150 -16.78 5.24 -24.90
C PRO A 150 -17.63 5.38 -26.17
N LEU A 151 -17.51 6.52 -26.84
CA LEU A 151 -18.15 6.80 -28.13
C LEU A 151 -17.13 7.27 -29.15
N PHE A 152 -17.05 6.63 -30.31
CA PHE A 152 -16.22 7.13 -31.41
C PHE A 152 -16.93 8.19 -32.24
N LEU A 153 -16.17 9.23 -32.58
CA LEU A 153 -16.58 10.31 -33.46
C LEU A 153 -15.70 10.29 -34.72
N ASN A 154 -16.33 10.28 -35.89
CA ASN A 154 -15.64 10.53 -37.16
C ASN A 154 -16.24 11.76 -37.83
N ILE A 155 -15.50 12.86 -37.86
CA ILE A 155 -15.85 14.08 -38.57
C ILE A 155 -15.23 14.01 -39.96
N ALA A 156 -16.08 13.97 -41.00
CA ALA A 156 -15.66 13.74 -42.38
C ALA A 156 -16.29 14.74 -43.34
N ASN A 157 -15.73 14.88 -44.53
CA ASN A 157 -16.41 15.58 -45.61
C ASN A 157 -17.69 14.83 -46.03
N PRO A 158 -18.77 15.53 -46.42
CA PRO A 158 -19.94 14.90 -47.02
C PRO A 158 -19.55 14.05 -48.25
N PRO A 159 -20.21 12.91 -48.50
CA PRO A 159 -19.92 12.07 -49.65
C PRO A 159 -20.11 12.84 -50.95
N GLN A 160 -19.13 12.79 -51.84
CA GLN A 160 -19.19 13.51 -53.11
C GLN A 160 -19.68 12.58 -54.24
N PRO A 161 -20.61 13.04 -55.10
CA PRO A 161 -21.04 12.29 -56.26
C PRO A 161 -19.84 11.92 -57.17
N GLY A 162 -19.70 10.64 -57.51
CA GLY A 162 -18.65 10.14 -58.39
C GLY A 162 -17.40 9.58 -57.70
N LEU A 163 -17.25 9.77 -56.39
CA LEU A 163 -16.19 9.12 -55.60
C LEU A 163 -16.62 7.73 -55.11
N LYS A 164 -15.65 6.81 -54.98
CA LYS A 164 -15.88 5.42 -54.56
C LYS A 164 -15.68 5.23 -53.06
N THR A 165 -16.18 4.13 -52.49
CA THR A 165 -15.75 3.66 -51.17
C THR A 165 -14.35 3.07 -51.25
N LEU A 166 -13.48 3.38 -50.29
CA LEU A 166 -12.13 2.84 -50.23
C LEU A 166 -12.14 1.33 -49.88
N PRO A 167 -11.64 0.43 -50.75
CA PRO A 167 -11.69 -1.01 -50.53
C PRO A 167 -10.50 -1.48 -49.68
N LEU A 168 -10.33 -0.97 -48.46
CA LEU A 168 -9.18 -1.30 -47.61
C LEU A 168 -9.53 -2.42 -46.61
N LYS A 169 -8.67 -3.43 -46.46
CA LYS A 169 -8.73 -4.39 -45.36
C LYS A 169 -7.78 -3.94 -44.24
N ILE A 170 -8.32 -3.82 -43.03
CA ILE A 170 -7.59 -3.36 -41.84
C ILE A 170 -7.78 -4.38 -40.73
N ASP A 171 -6.68 -4.90 -40.18
CA ASP A 171 -6.71 -5.84 -39.05
C ASP A 171 -5.45 -5.76 -38.17
N PHE A 172 -5.50 -6.40 -37.00
CA PHE A 172 -4.33 -6.66 -36.17
C PHE A 172 -3.89 -8.12 -36.34
N ASN A 173 -2.58 -8.37 -36.36
CA ASN A 173 -2.01 -9.73 -36.46
C ASN A 173 -2.37 -10.64 -35.26
N GLN A 174 -2.54 -10.06 -34.07
CA GLN A 174 -3.04 -10.69 -32.86
C GLN A 174 -4.02 -9.73 -32.18
N PRO A 175 -5.34 -9.91 -32.31
CA PRO A 175 -6.31 -8.98 -31.75
C PRO A 175 -6.54 -9.24 -30.25
N SER A 176 -5.54 -9.68 -29.49
CA SER A 176 -5.67 -9.95 -28.06
C SER A 176 -4.53 -9.32 -27.27
N VAL A 177 -4.87 -8.63 -26.19
CA VAL A 177 -3.94 -8.03 -25.24
C VAL A 177 -4.30 -8.48 -23.82
N TYR A 178 -3.29 -8.69 -23.00
CA TYR A 178 -3.43 -9.12 -21.61
C TYR A 178 -3.23 -7.96 -20.62
N ALA A 179 -4.07 -7.85 -19.59
CA ALA A 179 -3.96 -6.75 -18.63
C ALA A 179 -2.68 -6.85 -17.77
N GLY A 180 -2.14 -5.71 -17.33
CA GLY A 180 -1.03 -5.65 -16.35
C GLY A 180 0.36 -6.01 -16.87
N VAL A 181 0.54 -6.22 -18.18
CA VAL A 181 1.86 -6.42 -18.80
C VAL A 181 1.95 -5.67 -20.14
N PRO A 182 2.99 -4.84 -20.37
CA PRO A 182 3.19 -4.16 -21.65
C PRO A 182 3.34 -5.13 -22.84
N GLN A 183 2.63 -4.85 -23.93
CA GLN A 183 2.58 -5.71 -25.12
C GLN A 183 2.77 -4.93 -26.43
N GLN A 184 2.88 -5.71 -27.52
CA GLN A 184 2.97 -5.21 -28.89
C GLN A 184 1.77 -5.68 -29.73
N LEU A 185 1.21 -4.78 -30.53
CA LEU A 185 0.25 -5.08 -31.60
C LEU A 185 0.85 -4.70 -32.95
N THR A 186 0.46 -5.36 -34.04
CA THR A 186 0.83 -4.94 -35.41
C THR A 186 -0.41 -4.69 -36.24
N LEU A 187 -0.63 -3.44 -36.64
CA LEU A 187 -1.72 -3.02 -37.51
C LEU A 187 -1.33 -3.26 -38.97
N HIS A 188 -2.21 -3.86 -39.75
CA HIS A 188 -2.04 -4.03 -41.19
C HIS A 188 -3.02 -3.18 -41.97
N LEU A 189 -2.53 -2.45 -42.97
CA LEU A 189 -3.37 -1.86 -44.03
C LEU A 189 -3.12 -2.64 -45.32
N VAL A 190 -4.17 -3.25 -45.87
CA VAL A 190 -4.07 -4.16 -47.01
C VAL A 190 -5.01 -3.71 -48.13
N ASN A 191 -4.43 -3.39 -49.29
CA ASN A 191 -5.14 -3.27 -50.56
C ASN A 191 -5.42 -4.69 -51.11
N PRO A 192 -6.68 -5.14 -51.14
CA PRO A 192 -7.04 -6.47 -51.64
C PRO A 192 -7.10 -6.53 -53.17
N GLY A 193 -6.99 -5.39 -53.86
CA GLY A 193 -7.08 -5.31 -55.32
C GLY A 193 -5.78 -5.69 -56.03
N ASP A 194 -5.91 -6.13 -57.29
CA ASP A 194 -4.78 -6.48 -58.15
C ASP A 194 -4.09 -5.24 -58.78
N ALA A 195 -4.69 -4.06 -58.61
CA ALA A 195 -4.17 -2.78 -59.09
C ALA A 195 -3.74 -1.89 -57.92
N VAL A 196 -2.80 -0.99 -58.21
CA VAL A 196 -2.38 0.08 -57.29
C VAL A 196 -3.60 0.89 -56.86
N LEU A 197 -3.73 1.15 -55.56
CA LEU A 197 -4.92 1.80 -55.00
C LEU A 197 -4.98 3.30 -55.32
N VAL A 198 -3.89 4.05 -55.08
CA VAL A 198 -3.68 5.39 -55.66
C VAL A 198 -2.22 5.55 -56.08
N PRO A 199 -1.93 5.85 -57.36
CA PRO A 199 -0.57 6.13 -57.84
C PRO A 199 0.11 7.25 -57.06
N GLY A 200 1.43 7.20 -56.95
CA GLY A 200 2.18 8.13 -56.11
C GLY A 200 2.43 9.52 -56.69
N GLY A 201 2.72 10.46 -55.78
CA GLY A 201 3.20 11.82 -56.06
C GLY A 201 2.14 12.92 -55.97
N THR A 202 2.59 14.13 -55.62
CA THR A 202 1.74 15.32 -55.39
C THR A 202 0.83 15.68 -56.56
N GLY A 203 1.28 15.47 -57.80
CA GLY A 203 0.47 15.69 -59.01
C GLY A 203 -0.68 14.68 -59.15
N ALA A 204 -0.49 13.42 -58.74
CA ALA A 204 -1.54 12.41 -58.73
C ALA A 204 -2.56 12.67 -57.61
N TRP A 205 -2.15 13.34 -56.54
CA TRP A 205 -3.00 13.65 -55.39
C TRP A 205 -3.65 15.03 -55.41
N GLN A 206 -3.45 15.79 -56.50
CA GLN A 206 -4.01 17.13 -56.69
C GLN A 206 -3.65 18.09 -55.54
N GLY A 207 -2.46 17.93 -54.95
CA GLY A 207 -1.98 18.78 -53.84
C GLY A 207 -2.51 18.42 -52.46
N HIS A 208 -3.30 17.35 -52.31
CA HIS A 208 -3.79 16.87 -51.01
C HIS A 208 -3.06 15.59 -50.61
N THR A 209 -2.42 15.54 -49.44
CA THR A 209 -1.75 14.32 -48.97
C THR A 209 -2.79 13.35 -48.35
N PRO A 210 -2.92 12.12 -48.87
CA PRO A 210 -3.79 11.10 -48.29
C PRO A 210 -3.39 10.84 -46.84
N THR A 211 -4.36 10.84 -45.92
CA THR A 211 -4.09 10.74 -44.49
C THR A 211 -4.87 9.58 -43.90
N PHE A 212 -4.21 8.75 -43.10
CA PHE A 212 -4.84 7.72 -42.30
C PHE A 212 -4.60 8.03 -40.82
N GLN A 213 -5.61 7.84 -39.99
CA GLN A 213 -5.52 8.09 -38.56
C GLN A 213 -5.88 6.82 -37.79
N LEU A 214 -5.08 6.49 -36.77
CA LEU A 214 -5.37 5.43 -35.79
C LEU A 214 -5.66 6.07 -34.43
N THR A 215 -6.79 5.67 -33.83
CA THR A 215 -7.18 6.05 -32.46
C THR A 215 -7.69 4.81 -31.72
N PHE A 216 -7.35 4.67 -30.44
CA PHE A 216 -7.93 3.65 -29.56
C PHE A 216 -8.93 4.29 -28.62
N VAL A 217 -9.80 3.48 -28.01
CA VAL A 217 -10.59 3.92 -26.86
C VAL A 217 -9.69 3.99 -25.62
N TYR A 218 -9.80 5.07 -24.84
CA TYR A 218 -9.08 5.28 -23.58
C TYR A 218 -10.06 5.53 -22.43
N GLY A 219 -9.65 5.22 -21.20
CA GLY A 219 -10.47 5.38 -20.00
C GLY A 219 -10.30 4.22 -19.03
N ASP A 220 -11.09 4.22 -17.97
CA ASP A 220 -11.00 3.22 -16.89
C ASP A 220 -12.03 2.09 -17.05
N GLY A 221 -13.05 2.31 -17.89
CA GLY A 221 -14.10 1.32 -18.15
C GLY A 221 -13.65 0.10 -18.97
N PRO A 222 -14.46 -0.98 -19.00
CA PRO A 222 -14.13 -2.23 -19.67
C PRO A 222 -13.97 -2.09 -21.19
N GLY A 223 -14.58 -1.07 -21.81
CA GLY A 223 -14.45 -0.80 -23.24
C GLY A 223 -13.17 -0.06 -23.65
N ALA A 224 -12.41 0.50 -22.72
CA ALA A 224 -11.15 1.19 -23.00
C ALA A 224 -10.00 0.22 -23.22
N LEU A 225 -9.01 0.57 -24.05
CA LEU A 225 -7.81 -0.26 -24.20
C LEU A 225 -6.94 -0.15 -22.95
N THR A 226 -6.73 1.08 -22.50
CA THR A 226 -5.86 1.46 -21.38
C THR A 226 -6.30 2.80 -20.82
N THR A 227 -5.75 3.20 -19.67
CA THR A 227 -5.99 4.52 -19.09
C THR A 227 -5.38 5.63 -19.95
N VAL A 228 -5.86 6.86 -19.78
CA VAL A 228 -5.29 8.03 -20.44
C VAL A 228 -3.79 8.25 -20.11
N PRO A 229 -3.34 8.18 -18.84
CA PRO A 229 -1.92 8.27 -18.50
C PRO A 229 -1.06 7.21 -19.18
N ASP A 230 -1.52 5.96 -19.20
CA ASP A 230 -0.74 4.83 -19.74
C ASP A 230 -0.71 4.85 -21.27
N ALA A 231 -1.75 5.39 -21.92
CA ALA A 231 -1.75 5.62 -23.36
C ALA A 231 -0.57 6.48 -23.84
N ALA A 232 0.00 7.32 -22.97
CA ALA A 232 1.18 8.11 -23.29
C ALA A 232 2.42 7.26 -23.63
N GLN A 233 2.48 6.02 -23.14
CA GLN A 233 3.58 5.08 -23.38
C GLN A 233 3.49 4.37 -24.73
N ILE A 234 2.34 4.43 -25.40
CA ILE A 234 2.15 3.77 -26.69
C ILE A 234 2.99 4.49 -27.75
N ALA A 235 3.86 3.73 -28.39
CA ALA A 235 4.66 4.19 -29.52
C ALA A 235 4.26 3.41 -30.79
N MET A 236 4.32 4.09 -31.93
CA MET A 236 4.00 3.50 -33.24
C MET A 236 5.15 3.74 -34.21
N SER A 237 5.54 2.71 -34.94
CA SER A 237 6.54 2.78 -36.00
C SER A 237 6.11 1.96 -37.21
N ILE A 238 6.76 2.20 -38.35
CA ILE A 238 6.63 1.29 -39.50
C ILE A 238 7.31 -0.03 -39.12
N GLY A 239 6.57 -1.13 -39.13
CA GLY A 239 7.09 -2.48 -38.90
C GLY A 239 7.75 -3.02 -40.17
N ASP A 240 6.96 -3.14 -41.23
CA ASP A 240 7.43 -3.47 -42.59
C ASP A 240 6.60 -2.68 -43.61
N ALA A 241 7.30 -1.98 -44.52
CA ALA A 241 6.67 -1.19 -45.56
C ALA A 241 6.35 -1.99 -46.84
N TYR A 242 6.89 -3.22 -46.97
CA TYR A 242 6.77 -4.07 -48.16
C TYR A 242 7.10 -3.37 -49.48
N GLY A 243 8.02 -2.40 -49.46
CA GLY A 243 8.42 -1.62 -50.62
C GLY A 243 7.56 -0.37 -50.89
N ASN A 244 6.55 -0.09 -50.06
CA ASN A 244 5.91 1.22 -50.02
C ASN A 244 6.83 2.27 -49.38
N VAL A 245 6.62 3.55 -49.72
CA VAL A 245 7.35 4.67 -49.12
C VAL A 245 6.37 5.53 -48.33
N TRP A 246 6.50 5.49 -47.00
CA TRP A 246 5.63 6.16 -46.05
C TRP A 246 6.47 6.95 -45.05
N GLN A 247 5.88 8.03 -44.54
CA GLN A 247 6.49 8.81 -43.49
C GLN A 247 6.38 8.06 -42.15
N PRO A 248 7.33 8.24 -41.22
CA PRO A 248 7.19 7.76 -39.85
C PRO A 248 5.86 8.25 -39.24
N PRO A 249 5.06 7.38 -38.59
CA PRO A 249 3.81 7.78 -37.96
C PRO A 249 4.02 8.94 -36.99
N GLN A 250 3.15 9.94 -37.06
CA GLN A 250 3.21 11.13 -36.21
C GLN A 250 2.22 10.97 -35.06
N ARG A 251 2.72 11.07 -33.82
CA ARG A 251 1.88 11.04 -32.62
C ARG A 251 1.34 12.45 -32.35
N HIS A 252 0.05 12.52 -32.10
CA HIS A 252 -0.67 13.72 -31.69
C HIS A 252 -1.48 13.43 -30.43
N VAL A 253 -2.04 14.48 -29.81
CA VAL A 253 -2.93 14.39 -28.66
C VAL A 253 -4.11 15.33 -28.91
N GLN A 254 -5.34 14.83 -28.73
CA GLN A 254 -6.55 15.63 -28.80
C GLN A 254 -7.57 15.13 -27.76
N GLY A 255 -8.15 16.07 -27.01
CA GLY A 255 -8.87 15.72 -25.79
C GLY A 255 -7.93 15.04 -24.81
N GLN A 256 -8.32 13.86 -24.30
CA GLN A 256 -7.55 13.12 -23.31
C GLN A 256 -6.62 12.02 -23.89
N GLY A 257 -6.76 11.64 -25.16
CA GLY A 257 -6.06 10.47 -25.72
C GLY A 257 -5.04 10.81 -26.83
N PRO A 258 -3.96 10.02 -26.99
CA PRO A 258 -3.12 10.10 -28.18
C PRO A 258 -3.81 9.51 -29.41
N TYR A 259 -3.35 9.94 -30.58
CA TYR A 259 -3.68 9.31 -31.86
C TYR A 259 -2.47 9.40 -32.80
N TRP A 260 -2.48 8.61 -33.86
CA TRP A 260 -1.38 8.56 -34.82
C TRP A 260 -1.85 8.86 -36.22
N ILE A 261 -1.12 9.76 -36.88
CA ILE A 261 -1.28 10.08 -38.29
C ILE A 261 -0.25 9.28 -39.10
N MET A 262 -0.74 8.56 -40.09
CA MET A 262 0.03 7.73 -41.02
C MET A 262 -0.18 8.26 -42.44
N GLN A 263 0.91 8.57 -43.13
CA GLN A 263 0.87 9.18 -44.46
C GLN A 263 1.89 8.52 -45.42
N PRO A 264 1.52 8.25 -46.68
CA PRO A 264 2.50 7.96 -47.73
C PRO A 264 3.39 9.19 -47.95
N ASP A 265 4.65 8.97 -48.34
CA ASP A 265 5.60 10.07 -48.52
C ASP A 265 5.41 10.74 -49.90
N PRO A 266 4.92 12.01 -49.97
CA PRO A 266 4.76 12.73 -51.24
C PRO A 266 6.07 12.89 -52.02
N ASP A 267 7.18 13.09 -51.31
CA ASP A 267 8.48 13.44 -51.91
C ASP A 267 9.28 12.18 -52.31
N GLY A 268 8.99 11.05 -51.66
CA GLY A 268 9.57 9.74 -51.96
C GLY A 268 8.90 8.96 -53.09
N GLY A 269 7.91 9.55 -53.78
CA GLY A 269 7.09 8.84 -54.77
C GLY A 269 6.11 7.84 -54.16
N GLY A 270 5.74 8.06 -52.89
CA GLY A 270 4.87 7.19 -52.11
C GLY A 270 3.57 6.93 -52.84
N THR A 271 3.17 5.67 -52.95
CA THR A 271 1.88 5.23 -53.49
C THR A 271 0.97 4.95 -52.30
N VAL A 272 -0.33 5.27 -52.39
CA VAL A 272 -1.29 4.82 -51.37
C VAL A 272 -1.54 3.33 -51.61
N LEU A 273 -0.64 2.49 -51.11
CA LEU A 273 -0.55 1.04 -51.31
C LEU A 273 -0.48 0.59 -52.79
N GLY A 274 0.56 -0.19 -53.08
CA GLY A 274 0.73 -0.87 -54.37
C GLY A 274 -0.22 -2.06 -54.55
N SER A 275 0.18 -3.03 -55.37
CA SER A 275 -0.50 -4.33 -55.50
C SER A 275 0.44 -5.49 -55.15
N GLY A 276 -0.11 -6.70 -54.98
CA GLY A 276 0.67 -7.86 -54.53
C GLY A 276 1.29 -7.62 -53.15
N GLY A 277 2.58 -7.92 -52.96
CA GLY A 277 3.28 -7.68 -51.69
C GLY A 277 3.31 -6.19 -51.28
N GLN A 278 3.42 -5.28 -52.25
CA GLN A 278 3.35 -3.83 -52.03
C GLN A 278 1.92 -3.35 -51.72
N GLY A 279 0.91 -4.22 -51.77
CA GLY A 279 -0.44 -3.92 -51.29
C GLY A 279 -0.56 -3.89 -49.77
N ILE A 280 0.51 -4.14 -49.02
CA ILE A 280 0.50 -4.26 -47.56
C ILE A 280 1.46 -3.23 -46.94
N ILE A 281 1.08 -2.67 -45.80
CA ILE A 281 2.00 -2.01 -44.87
C ILE A 281 1.67 -2.43 -43.44
N GLU A 282 2.70 -2.62 -42.63
CA GLU A 282 2.58 -2.98 -41.21
C GLU A 282 3.07 -1.83 -40.33
N PHE A 283 2.32 -1.55 -39.28
CA PHE A 283 2.71 -0.63 -38.23
C PHE A 283 2.79 -1.35 -36.89
N ALA A 284 3.96 -1.33 -36.27
CA ALA A 284 4.20 -1.90 -34.96
C ALA A 284 3.81 -0.88 -33.88
N LEU A 285 2.94 -1.30 -32.96
CA LEU A 285 2.59 -0.56 -31.76
C LEU A 285 3.18 -1.24 -30.54
N THR A 286 3.96 -0.53 -29.73
CA THR A 286 4.61 -1.05 -28.53
C THR A 286 4.22 -0.26 -27.29
N GLY A 287 4.37 -0.86 -26.10
CA GLY A 287 4.08 -0.18 -24.84
C GLY A 287 2.59 -0.14 -24.51
N ILE A 288 1.80 -1.08 -25.05
CA ILE A 288 0.37 -1.18 -24.74
C ILE A 288 0.23 -1.90 -23.41
N GLU A 289 -0.13 -1.16 -22.36
CA GLU A 289 -0.48 -1.70 -21.06
C GLU A 289 -2.00 -1.73 -20.92
N ALA A 290 -2.62 -2.85 -21.29
CA ALA A 290 -4.07 -2.93 -21.29
C ALA A 290 -4.63 -2.95 -19.86
N THR A 291 -5.80 -2.35 -19.66
CA THR A 291 -6.55 -2.43 -18.40
C THR A 291 -7.73 -3.38 -18.53
N LEU A 292 -8.07 -4.11 -17.47
CA LEU A 292 -9.28 -4.91 -17.42
C LEU A 292 -9.86 -4.80 -16.01
N PRO A 293 -11.07 -4.22 -15.84
CA PRO A 293 -11.73 -4.16 -14.55
C PRO A 293 -11.84 -5.54 -13.90
N GLY A 294 -11.67 -5.58 -12.57
CA GLY A 294 -11.67 -6.83 -11.81
C GLY A 294 -12.97 -7.62 -11.97
N GLY A 295 -12.85 -8.96 -12.00
CA GLY A 295 -14.00 -9.87 -12.15
C GLY A 295 -14.46 -10.13 -13.59
N LEU A 296 -13.78 -9.57 -14.60
CA LEU A 296 -14.02 -9.87 -16.02
C LEU A 296 -12.97 -10.85 -16.56
N ASP A 297 -13.44 -11.93 -17.21
CA ASP A 297 -12.56 -12.87 -17.92
C ASP A 297 -12.16 -12.39 -19.32
N GLU A 298 -12.94 -11.45 -19.88
CA GLU A 298 -12.72 -10.88 -21.21
C GLU A 298 -13.49 -9.56 -21.35
N ALA A 299 -12.93 -8.59 -22.07
CA ALA A 299 -13.66 -7.41 -22.54
C ALA A 299 -13.23 -7.04 -23.96
N LEU A 300 -14.08 -6.29 -24.68
CA LEU A 300 -13.75 -5.84 -26.04
C LEU A 300 -13.47 -4.34 -26.01
N THR A 301 -12.33 -3.96 -26.55
CA THR A 301 -12.01 -2.57 -26.89
C THR A 301 -11.94 -2.39 -28.40
N LEU A 302 -12.03 -1.15 -28.84
CA LEU A 302 -12.10 -0.77 -30.24
C LEU A 302 -10.91 0.11 -30.60
N ALA A 303 -10.32 -0.17 -31.74
CA ALA A 303 -9.45 0.75 -32.45
C ALA A 303 -10.21 1.25 -33.69
N TYR A 304 -10.00 2.49 -34.03
CA TYR A 304 -10.61 3.12 -35.19
C TYR A 304 -9.53 3.57 -36.14
N VAL A 305 -9.72 3.22 -37.42
CA VAL A 305 -8.87 3.70 -38.49
C VAL A 305 -9.72 4.50 -39.46
N SER A 306 -9.44 5.79 -39.56
CA SER A 306 -10.08 6.69 -40.52
C SER A 306 -9.11 7.08 -41.63
N TRP A 307 -9.68 7.50 -42.76
CA TRP A 307 -8.94 7.98 -43.91
C TRP A 307 -9.59 9.23 -44.50
N HIS A 308 -8.73 10.14 -44.93
CA HIS A 308 -9.13 11.44 -45.44
C HIS A 308 -8.35 11.80 -46.71
N SER A 309 -9.01 12.50 -47.62
CA SER A 309 -8.41 13.06 -48.84
C SER A 309 -7.70 12.01 -49.70
N VAL A 310 -8.26 10.79 -49.78
CA VAL A 310 -7.72 9.73 -50.65
C VAL A 310 -8.26 9.93 -52.08
N PRO A 311 -7.41 10.25 -53.07
CA PRO A 311 -7.87 10.59 -54.42
C PRO A 311 -8.77 9.52 -55.05
N GLY A 312 -9.94 9.92 -55.52
CA GLY A 312 -10.93 9.02 -56.15
C GLY A 312 -11.86 8.30 -55.16
N TYR A 313 -11.70 8.53 -53.85
CA TYR A 313 -12.48 7.88 -52.80
C TYR A 313 -13.08 8.89 -51.83
N ASN A 314 -14.23 8.54 -51.26
CA ASN A 314 -14.81 9.28 -50.15
C ASN A 314 -14.01 9.03 -48.87
N ASP A 315 -13.95 10.05 -48.01
CA ASP A 315 -13.49 9.92 -46.63
C ASP A 315 -14.31 8.86 -45.89
N GLY A 316 -13.71 8.22 -44.88
CA GLY A 316 -14.39 7.17 -44.14
C GLY A 316 -13.61 6.66 -42.94
N SER A 317 -14.18 5.67 -42.29
CA SER A 317 -13.57 5.00 -41.14
C SER A 317 -14.02 3.55 -41.04
N THR A 318 -13.19 2.74 -40.38
CA THR A 318 -13.55 1.39 -39.98
C THR A 318 -13.10 1.13 -38.54
N THR A 319 -13.76 0.17 -37.90
CA THR A 319 -13.46 -0.26 -36.53
C THR A 319 -12.77 -1.61 -36.56
N VAL A 320 -11.73 -1.76 -35.74
CA VAL A 320 -11.02 -3.01 -35.49
C VAL A 320 -11.23 -3.37 -34.02
N ILE A 321 -11.60 -4.62 -33.76
CA ILE A 321 -11.86 -5.12 -32.40
C ILE A 321 -10.57 -5.68 -31.82
N ILE A 322 -10.29 -5.32 -30.57
CA ILE A 322 -9.23 -5.91 -29.76
C ILE A 322 -9.89 -6.53 -28.53
N THR A 323 -9.57 -7.80 -28.30
CA THR A 323 -9.98 -8.55 -27.11
C THR A 323 -8.97 -8.29 -25.99
N LYS A 324 -9.45 -7.85 -24.83
CA LYS A 324 -8.68 -7.78 -23.60
C LYS A 324 -8.93 -9.04 -22.79
N LYS A 325 -7.86 -9.63 -22.26
CA LYS A 325 -7.90 -10.79 -21.36
C LYS A 325 -7.14 -10.45 -20.08
N PRO A 326 -7.45 -11.08 -18.94
CA PRO A 326 -6.68 -10.87 -17.72
C PRO A 326 -5.26 -11.42 -17.88
N GLY A 327 -4.27 -10.67 -17.38
CA GLY A 327 -2.89 -11.13 -17.28
C GLY A 327 -2.66 -12.11 -16.14
N PRO A 328 -1.49 -12.77 -16.07
CA PRO A 328 -1.18 -13.66 -14.97
C PRO A 328 -1.12 -12.90 -13.63
N GLU A 329 -1.66 -13.48 -12.56
CA GLU A 329 -1.67 -12.87 -11.22
C GLU A 329 -1.25 -13.87 -10.13
N VAL A 330 -0.57 -13.40 -9.08
CA VAL A 330 -0.34 -14.17 -7.86
C VAL A 330 -1.35 -13.75 -6.79
N LEU A 331 -2.28 -14.63 -6.45
CA LEU A 331 -3.29 -14.40 -5.40
C LEU A 331 -2.73 -14.62 -4.00
N SER A 332 -1.87 -15.61 -3.81
CA SER A 332 -1.22 -15.88 -2.52
C SER A 332 0.09 -16.64 -2.67
N PHE A 333 1.03 -16.38 -1.77
CA PHE A 333 2.27 -17.13 -1.63
C PHE A 333 2.73 -17.13 -0.17
N SER A 334 2.88 -18.32 0.42
CA SER A 334 3.18 -18.49 1.85
C SER A 334 4.06 -19.72 2.11
N ALA A 335 4.68 -19.75 3.29
CA ALA A 335 5.50 -20.87 3.76
C ALA A 335 5.06 -21.30 5.16
N THR A 336 5.05 -22.61 5.43
CA THR A 336 4.68 -23.17 6.74
C THR A 336 5.69 -24.24 7.19
N PRO A 337 6.44 -24.03 8.29
CA PRO A 337 6.55 -22.78 9.04
C PRO A 337 7.30 -21.68 8.25
N PRO A 338 6.99 -20.39 8.47
CA PRO A 338 7.64 -19.27 7.77
C PRO A 338 8.97 -18.83 8.38
N VAL A 339 9.41 -19.45 9.49
CA VAL A 339 10.59 -19.03 10.25
C VAL A 339 11.50 -20.20 10.61
N VAL A 340 12.80 -19.94 10.74
CA VAL A 340 13.79 -20.89 11.24
C VAL A 340 13.77 -20.89 12.78
N PRO A 341 13.54 -22.06 13.43
CA PRO A 341 13.60 -22.16 14.88
C PRO A 341 14.98 -21.77 15.44
N TYR A 342 15.00 -21.24 16.67
CA TYR A 342 16.25 -20.84 17.33
C TYR A 342 17.32 -21.92 17.33
N GLY A 343 18.56 -21.50 17.07
CA GLY A 343 19.74 -22.35 17.07
C GLY A 343 19.83 -23.30 15.87
N GLN A 344 18.87 -23.27 14.95
CA GLN A 344 18.90 -24.04 13.71
C GLN A 344 19.42 -23.18 12.56
N ALA A 345 20.17 -23.80 11.64
CA ALA A 345 20.62 -23.13 10.42
C ALA A 345 19.56 -23.15 9.31
N THR A 346 18.61 -24.08 9.39
CA THR A 346 17.60 -24.32 8.35
C THR A 346 16.30 -24.82 8.94
N VAL A 347 15.18 -24.60 8.25
CA VAL A 347 13.88 -25.20 8.56
C VAL A 347 13.33 -25.95 7.35
N GLN A 348 12.54 -26.98 7.61
CA GLN A 348 11.76 -27.69 6.61
C GLN A 348 10.40 -26.98 6.46
N THR A 349 10.15 -26.32 5.33
CA THR A 349 8.92 -25.54 5.09
C THR A 349 8.13 -25.99 3.87
N VAL A 350 6.81 -25.97 3.96
CA VAL A 350 5.90 -26.26 2.83
C VAL A 350 5.45 -24.94 2.23
N LEU A 351 5.62 -24.79 0.91
CA LEU A 351 5.13 -23.62 0.19
C LEU A 351 3.68 -23.85 -0.22
N THR A 352 2.86 -22.81 -0.09
CA THR A 352 1.48 -22.82 -0.57
C THR A 352 1.25 -21.58 -1.40
N TRP A 353 0.69 -21.75 -2.59
CA TRP A 353 0.46 -20.68 -3.54
C TRP A 353 -0.88 -20.83 -4.24
N ALA A 354 -1.44 -19.69 -4.64
CA ALA A 354 -2.52 -19.61 -5.59
C ALA A 354 -2.21 -18.50 -6.58
N THR A 355 -2.47 -18.77 -7.86
CA THR A 355 -2.32 -17.81 -8.95
C THR A 355 -3.59 -17.84 -9.79
N ASP A 356 -3.93 -16.72 -10.42
CA ASP A 356 -5.05 -16.64 -11.36
C ASP A 356 -4.57 -16.38 -12.78
N HIS A 357 -5.38 -16.77 -13.76
CA HIS A 357 -5.21 -16.54 -15.19
C HIS A 357 -3.91 -17.07 -15.80
N THR A 358 -3.18 -17.94 -15.08
CA THR A 358 -1.88 -18.47 -15.49
C THR A 358 -1.98 -19.84 -16.17
N THR A 359 -0.96 -20.18 -16.94
CA THR A 359 -0.73 -21.53 -17.44
C THR A 359 -0.06 -22.40 -16.36
N GLY A 360 0.76 -21.80 -15.50
CA GLY A 360 1.42 -22.50 -14.41
C GLY A 360 2.27 -21.57 -13.55
N ALA A 361 3.01 -22.18 -12.63
CA ALA A 361 3.91 -21.51 -11.71
C ALA A 361 5.32 -22.08 -11.80
N ARG A 362 6.32 -21.26 -11.48
CA ARG A 362 7.73 -21.62 -11.30
C ARG A 362 8.21 -21.00 -9.99
N PHE A 363 9.27 -21.56 -9.41
CA PHE A 363 9.88 -21.02 -8.21
C PHE A 363 11.36 -20.76 -8.43
N ASP A 364 11.84 -19.65 -7.87
CA ASP A 364 13.23 -19.49 -7.50
C ASP A 364 13.35 -19.76 -5.99
N ALA A 365 13.70 -20.99 -5.64
CA ALA A 365 13.86 -21.44 -4.27
C ALA A 365 14.82 -22.63 -4.15
N PRO A 366 15.55 -22.76 -3.03
CA PRO A 366 16.44 -23.89 -2.80
C PRO A 366 15.74 -25.25 -2.89
N GLY A 367 16.38 -26.20 -3.57
CA GLY A 367 15.86 -27.57 -3.71
C GLY A 367 14.84 -27.74 -4.84
N ILE A 368 14.45 -26.68 -5.52
CA ILE A 368 13.60 -26.73 -6.72
C ILE A 368 14.48 -26.52 -7.95
N ALA A 369 14.33 -27.37 -8.96
CA ALA A 369 15.08 -27.20 -10.20
C ALA A 369 14.60 -25.93 -10.94
N SER A 370 15.53 -25.08 -11.35
CA SER A 370 15.22 -23.88 -12.14
C SER A 370 14.42 -24.25 -13.40
N GLY A 371 13.31 -23.55 -13.63
CA GLY A 371 12.42 -23.79 -14.77
C GLY A 371 11.47 -24.98 -14.60
N GLN A 372 11.42 -25.64 -13.43
CA GLN A 372 10.40 -26.64 -13.14
C GLN A 372 9.02 -25.98 -13.09
N ASN A 373 8.08 -26.50 -13.87
CA ASN A 373 6.71 -26.00 -13.94
C ASN A 373 5.81 -26.73 -12.93
N PHE A 374 4.95 -25.96 -12.27
CA PHE A 374 3.94 -26.41 -11.33
C PHE A 374 2.55 -25.95 -11.77
N ALA A 375 1.51 -26.56 -11.20
CA ALA A 375 0.15 -26.11 -11.41
C ALA A 375 -0.05 -24.66 -10.91
N PRO A 376 -1.00 -23.89 -11.48
CA PRO A 376 -1.32 -22.53 -11.05
C PRO A 376 -1.55 -22.38 -9.55
N SER A 377 -2.20 -23.35 -8.92
CA SER A 377 -2.40 -23.36 -7.47
C SER A 377 -1.93 -24.69 -6.89
N GLY A 378 -1.37 -24.66 -5.70
CA GLY A 378 -0.87 -25.87 -5.06
C GLY A 378 -0.29 -25.65 -3.67
N SER A 379 -0.01 -26.77 -3.03
CA SER A 379 0.83 -26.88 -1.85
C SER A 379 1.89 -27.93 -2.14
N GLY A 380 3.15 -27.60 -1.88
CA GLY A 380 4.27 -28.33 -2.46
C GLY A 380 5.52 -27.45 -2.45
N PRO A 381 6.59 -27.75 -3.19
CA PRO A 381 6.65 -28.53 -4.43
C PRO A 381 7.30 -29.91 -4.28
N ILE A 382 7.70 -30.28 -3.07
CA ILE A 382 8.28 -31.58 -2.70
C ILE A 382 7.47 -32.15 -1.54
N THR A 383 7.12 -33.45 -1.59
CA THR A 383 6.47 -34.15 -0.49
C THR A 383 7.32 -34.01 0.79
N GLY A 384 6.82 -33.26 1.77
CA GLY A 384 7.53 -32.95 3.01
C GLY A 384 8.20 -31.57 3.07
N GLY A 385 8.08 -30.73 2.04
CA GLY A 385 8.58 -29.35 2.02
C GLY A 385 9.99 -29.16 1.41
N ILE A 386 10.48 -27.93 1.41
CA ILE A 386 11.85 -27.55 1.06
C ILE A 386 12.64 -27.19 2.31
N ARG A 387 13.95 -27.49 2.31
CA ARG A 387 14.85 -27.06 3.38
C ARG A 387 15.43 -25.71 3.02
N VAL A 388 15.10 -24.69 3.80
CA VAL A 388 15.50 -23.29 3.58
C VAL A 388 16.30 -22.78 4.77
N GLY A 389 17.28 -21.93 4.50
CA GLY A 389 18.09 -21.28 5.53
C GLY A 389 17.48 -19.99 6.03
N LEU A 390 18.00 -19.49 7.15
CA LEU A 390 17.70 -18.16 7.65
C LEU A 390 18.05 -17.08 6.61
N GLY A 391 17.15 -16.11 6.39
CA GLY A 391 17.32 -15.05 5.40
C GLY A 391 17.16 -15.52 3.95
N THR A 392 16.60 -16.71 3.71
CA THR A 392 16.35 -17.21 2.36
C THR A 392 15.19 -16.44 1.73
N ARG A 393 15.43 -15.83 0.57
CA ARG A 393 14.40 -15.25 -0.29
C ARG A 393 13.85 -16.31 -1.25
N LEU A 394 12.54 -16.43 -1.29
CA LEU A 394 11.80 -17.32 -2.17
C LEU A 394 11.00 -16.48 -3.15
N THR A 395 11.05 -16.81 -4.44
CA THR A 395 10.25 -16.13 -5.47
C THR A 395 9.32 -17.12 -6.14
N LEU A 396 8.03 -16.80 -6.19
CA LEU A 396 7.04 -17.44 -7.04
C LEU A 396 6.93 -16.64 -8.34
N ILE A 397 6.97 -17.33 -9.48
CA ILE A 397 6.77 -16.76 -10.82
C ILE A 397 5.57 -17.46 -11.45
N ALA A 398 4.45 -16.76 -11.53
CA ALA A 398 3.27 -17.20 -12.24
C ALA A 398 3.42 -16.82 -13.73
N TYR A 399 3.17 -17.74 -14.66
CA TYR A 399 3.38 -17.48 -16.09
C TYR A 399 2.18 -17.88 -16.95
N LYS A 400 1.97 -17.15 -18.05
CA LYS A 400 0.96 -17.41 -19.07
C LYS A 400 1.62 -17.58 -20.43
N ASP A 401 1.44 -18.76 -21.03
CA ASP A 401 1.90 -19.03 -22.40
C ASP A 401 0.87 -18.51 -23.40
N ILE A 402 1.29 -17.58 -24.27
CA ILE A 402 0.44 -16.96 -25.30
C ILE A 402 0.81 -17.39 -26.73
N SER A 403 1.77 -18.32 -26.87
CA SER A 403 2.32 -18.74 -28.17
C SER A 403 1.35 -19.53 -29.06
N GLY A 404 0.17 -19.88 -28.56
CA GLY A 404 -0.83 -20.73 -29.22
C GLY A 404 -2.22 -20.10 -29.36
N GLY A 405 -2.33 -18.79 -29.59
CA GLY A 405 -3.61 -18.10 -29.77
C GLY A 405 -4.63 -18.88 -30.62
N GLU A 406 -5.89 -18.93 -30.16
CA GLU A 406 -7.01 -19.79 -30.60
C GLU A 406 -7.39 -19.74 -32.11
N GLY A 407 -6.66 -18.99 -32.93
CA GLY A 407 -6.92 -18.83 -34.37
C GLY A 407 -6.44 -19.97 -35.28
N ASP A 408 -5.62 -20.92 -34.82
CA ASP A 408 -5.00 -21.93 -35.71
C ASP A 408 -5.60 -23.35 -35.60
N SER A 409 -6.74 -23.52 -34.93
CA SER A 409 -7.41 -24.84 -34.81
C SER A 409 -7.97 -25.38 -36.14
N GLY A 410 -7.91 -24.61 -37.23
CA GLY A 410 -8.47 -24.97 -38.55
C GLY A 410 -7.51 -25.48 -39.61
N ARG A 411 -6.17 -25.38 -39.46
CA ARG A 411 -5.24 -25.72 -40.55
C ARG A 411 -4.30 -26.88 -40.19
N LYS A 412 -4.85 -28.10 -40.16
CA LYS A 412 -4.06 -29.32 -40.37
C LYS A 412 -3.62 -29.42 -41.84
N GLY A 413 -2.73 -28.52 -42.26
CA GLY A 413 -2.02 -28.59 -43.53
C GLY A 413 -0.63 -29.16 -43.31
N ARG A 414 -0.36 -30.35 -43.86
CA ARG A 414 0.98 -30.96 -43.93
C ARG A 414 2.01 -29.95 -44.49
N SER A 415 2.81 -29.35 -43.62
CA SER A 415 4.03 -28.64 -44.03
C SER A 415 5.20 -29.61 -43.99
N ARG A 416 5.66 -30.00 -45.19
CA ARG A 416 6.91 -30.72 -45.42
C ARG A 416 8.07 -29.75 -45.26
N GLY A 417 8.97 -30.06 -44.32
CA GLY A 417 10.41 -29.77 -44.43
C GLY A 417 10.82 -28.32 -44.70
N GLY A 418 10.77 -27.47 -43.67
CA GLY A 418 11.53 -26.23 -43.61
C GLY A 418 12.01 -26.02 -42.19
N ARG A 419 13.31 -25.85 -41.96
CA ARG A 419 13.91 -25.51 -40.66
C ARG A 419 13.36 -24.15 -40.21
N GLY A 420 12.24 -24.16 -39.50
CA GLY A 420 11.69 -22.98 -38.84
C GLY A 420 12.58 -22.61 -37.65
N ARG A 421 13.03 -21.35 -37.63
CA ARG A 421 13.46 -20.70 -36.38
C ARG A 421 12.34 -20.94 -35.36
N LYS A 422 12.63 -21.59 -34.23
CA LYS A 422 11.72 -21.59 -33.07
C LYS A 422 11.40 -20.12 -32.78
N ARG A 423 10.15 -19.70 -32.97
CA ARG A 423 9.66 -18.45 -32.36
C ARG A 423 9.97 -18.57 -30.86
N ALA A 424 10.57 -17.53 -30.28
CA ALA A 424 10.68 -17.46 -28.83
C ALA A 424 9.26 -17.60 -28.27
N SER A 425 9.08 -18.43 -27.24
CA SER A 425 7.81 -18.49 -26.52
C SER A 425 7.56 -17.11 -25.93
N GLU A 426 6.52 -16.43 -26.40
CA GLU A 426 6.01 -15.23 -25.76
C GLU A 426 5.30 -15.70 -24.48
N GLU A 427 5.92 -15.45 -23.33
CA GLU A 427 5.39 -15.75 -22.00
C GLU A 427 5.16 -14.42 -21.27
N LEU A 428 3.99 -14.28 -20.63
CA LEU A 428 3.72 -13.20 -19.68
C LEU A 428 3.96 -13.71 -18.27
N ILE A 429 4.47 -12.88 -17.37
CA ILE A 429 4.81 -13.28 -15.99
C ILE A 429 4.30 -12.29 -14.94
N ALA A 430 3.98 -12.82 -13.76
CA ALA A 430 3.81 -12.09 -12.51
C ALA A 430 4.60 -12.78 -11.41
N SER A 431 5.05 -12.04 -10.39
CA SER A 431 5.90 -12.61 -9.34
C SER A 431 5.53 -12.14 -7.94
N ALA A 432 5.71 -13.02 -6.97
CA ALA A 432 5.62 -12.71 -5.54
C ALA A 432 6.87 -13.20 -4.81
N VAL A 433 7.23 -12.51 -3.72
CA VAL A 433 8.43 -12.78 -2.93
C VAL A 433 8.04 -13.10 -1.49
N LEU A 434 8.75 -14.05 -0.89
CA LEU A 434 8.61 -14.45 0.50
C LEU A 434 9.99 -14.64 1.14
N ASP A 435 10.25 -13.98 2.26
CA ASP A 435 11.52 -14.07 3.00
C ASP A 435 11.36 -14.96 4.25
N ILE A 436 12.31 -15.87 4.49
CA ILE A 436 12.32 -16.79 5.63
C ILE A 436 13.11 -16.17 6.80
N GLY A 437 12.39 -15.73 7.84
CA GLY A 437 12.96 -15.09 9.02
C GLY A 437 13.43 -16.06 10.11
N GLY A 438 13.90 -15.52 11.24
CA GLY A 438 14.28 -16.32 12.42
C GLY A 438 15.02 -15.53 13.50
N VAL A 439 15.41 -16.19 14.59
CA VAL A 439 16.20 -15.57 15.68
C VAL A 439 17.52 -16.28 15.94
N THR A 440 18.56 -15.49 16.17
CA THR A 440 19.86 -15.94 16.67
C THR A 440 20.19 -15.26 18.00
N ARG A 441 21.01 -15.91 18.83
CA ARG A 441 21.46 -15.38 20.13
C ARG A 441 22.96 -15.59 20.28
N GLY A 442 23.64 -14.57 20.77
CA GLY A 442 25.01 -14.67 21.26
C GLY A 442 25.09 -14.16 22.69
N ASP A 443 25.69 -14.94 23.59
CA ASP A 443 26.00 -14.47 24.94
C ASP A 443 27.27 -13.60 24.89
N VAL A 444 27.16 -12.38 25.40
CA VAL A 444 28.20 -11.35 25.29
C VAL A 444 28.86 -11.02 26.64
N ALA A 445 28.20 -11.37 27.74
CA ALA A 445 28.76 -11.32 29.08
C ALA A 445 28.10 -12.36 29.98
N THR A 446 28.88 -13.04 30.84
CA THR A 446 28.40 -14.01 31.83
C THR A 446 28.96 -13.68 33.22
N GLY A 447 28.27 -14.12 34.27
CA GLY A 447 28.71 -13.97 35.66
C GLY A 447 28.55 -12.56 36.23
N LEU A 448 27.63 -11.76 35.69
CA LEU A 448 27.26 -10.45 36.22
C LEU A 448 26.04 -10.61 37.14
N PRO A 449 26.22 -10.82 38.46
CA PRO A 449 25.11 -11.21 39.31
C PRO A 449 24.02 -10.14 39.37
N SER A 450 22.76 -10.57 39.33
CA SER A 450 21.60 -9.70 39.63
C SER A 450 21.44 -8.48 38.70
N LEU A 451 21.65 -8.64 37.39
CA LEU A 451 21.32 -7.58 36.41
C LEU A 451 19.81 -7.36 36.34
N GLY A 452 19.40 -6.10 36.28
CA GLY A 452 17.99 -5.70 36.33
C GLY A 452 17.63 -4.47 35.49
N GLY A 453 18.60 -3.86 34.80
CA GLY A 453 18.32 -2.75 33.87
C GLY A 453 19.31 -2.70 32.73
N ILE A 454 18.80 -2.37 31.53
CA ILE A 454 19.59 -2.11 30.32
C ILE A 454 19.20 -0.72 29.83
N VAL A 455 20.16 0.18 29.71
CA VAL A 455 19.96 1.51 29.11
C VAL A 455 20.87 1.63 27.91
N VAL A 456 20.30 1.98 26.76
CA VAL A 456 21.04 2.24 25.53
C VAL A 456 20.84 3.72 25.16
N PRO A 457 21.78 4.61 25.53
CA PRO A 457 21.66 6.02 25.20
C PRO A 457 21.71 6.23 23.68
N LYS A 458 20.86 7.12 23.18
CA LYS A 458 20.75 7.43 21.76
C LYS A 458 22.12 7.83 21.17
N GLY A 459 22.58 7.09 20.16
CA GLY A 459 23.83 7.39 19.44
C GLY A 459 25.13 7.08 20.19
N ALA A 460 25.10 6.49 21.39
CA ALA A 460 26.30 6.32 22.22
C ALA A 460 27.23 5.18 21.80
N GLY A 461 26.80 4.26 20.91
CA GLY A 461 27.56 3.05 20.57
C GLY A 461 27.82 2.11 21.75
N LYS A 462 27.19 2.36 22.91
CA LYS A 462 27.38 1.64 24.18
C LYS A 462 26.02 1.36 24.82
N ALA A 463 25.94 0.27 25.57
CA ALA A 463 24.86 -0.04 26.49
C ALA A 463 25.38 -0.07 27.93
N PHE A 464 24.53 0.37 28.86
CA PHE A 464 24.82 0.41 30.28
C PHE A 464 23.94 -0.60 30.99
N LEU A 465 24.58 -1.53 31.67
CA LEU A 465 23.98 -2.65 32.35
C LEU A 465 24.00 -2.36 33.85
N PHE A 466 22.84 -2.41 34.50
CA PHE A 466 22.70 -2.05 35.91
C PHE A 466 22.25 -3.25 36.73
N GLN A 467 22.85 -3.41 37.91
CA GLN A 467 22.28 -4.22 38.96
C GLN A 467 21.11 -3.45 39.59
N ILE A 468 19.87 -3.77 39.18
CA ILE A 468 18.65 -3.11 39.68
C ILE A 468 17.78 -4.16 40.34
N ASN A 469 17.13 -3.78 41.45
CA ASN A 469 16.14 -4.65 42.06
C ASN A 469 14.85 -4.60 41.24
N ILE A 470 14.46 -5.72 40.65
CA ILE A 470 13.21 -5.89 39.89
C ILE A 470 12.05 -6.42 40.77
N GLY A 471 12.06 -6.13 42.07
CA GLY A 471 11.03 -6.56 43.02
C GLY A 471 11.29 -7.89 43.73
N MET A 472 12.53 -8.40 43.68
CA MET A 472 12.93 -9.61 44.41
C MET A 472 13.46 -9.27 45.81
N ARG A 473 13.41 -10.23 46.75
CA ARG A 473 14.11 -10.11 48.04
C ARG A 473 15.60 -10.28 47.80
N ILE A 474 16.38 -9.22 48.01
CA ILE A 474 17.82 -9.23 47.74
C ILE A 474 18.59 -9.14 49.06
N THR A 475 19.52 -10.07 49.26
CA THR A 475 20.35 -10.13 50.46
C THR A 475 21.72 -9.48 50.28
N GLN A 476 22.02 -8.97 49.08
CA GLN A 476 23.30 -8.35 48.70
C GLN A 476 23.11 -6.91 48.17
N PRO A 477 24.09 -6.01 48.36
CA PRO A 477 24.05 -4.67 47.77
C PRO A 477 24.05 -4.72 46.23
N LEU A 478 23.15 -3.97 45.58
CA LEU A 478 23.10 -3.79 44.13
C LEU A 478 23.66 -2.41 43.76
N THR A 479 24.97 -2.34 43.66
CA THR A 479 25.70 -1.07 43.57
C THR A 479 26.45 -0.88 42.26
N ARG A 480 26.54 -1.94 41.44
CA ARG A 480 27.43 -1.93 40.28
C ARG A 480 26.67 -1.86 38.98
N GLY A 481 27.37 -1.38 37.96
CA GLY A 481 26.98 -1.57 36.58
C GLY A 481 28.18 -1.82 35.69
N ALA A 482 27.90 -2.27 34.48
CA ALA A 482 28.87 -2.59 33.45
C ALA A 482 28.57 -1.80 32.17
N VAL A 483 29.60 -1.55 31.38
CA VAL A 483 29.49 -0.86 30.09
C VAL A 483 29.78 -1.87 28.99
N LEU A 484 28.79 -2.12 28.16
CA LEU A 484 28.89 -2.97 26.98
C LEU A 484 29.12 -2.08 25.76
N ASP A 485 30.19 -2.34 25.01
CA ASP A 485 30.41 -1.73 23.71
C ASP A 485 29.57 -2.47 22.65
N LEU A 486 28.71 -1.74 21.92
CA LEU A 486 27.75 -2.36 21.00
C LEU A 486 28.39 -2.87 19.71
N ALA A 487 29.55 -2.30 19.32
CA ALA A 487 30.25 -2.70 18.10
C ALA A 487 31.03 -4.00 18.32
N THR A 488 31.70 -4.11 19.47
CA THR A 488 32.55 -5.26 19.80
C THR A 488 31.84 -6.31 20.64
N LEU A 489 30.68 -5.97 21.21
CA LEU A 489 29.91 -6.81 22.14
C LEU A 489 30.74 -7.28 23.34
N LYS A 490 31.60 -6.40 23.86
CA LYS A 490 32.45 -6.67 25.02
C LYS A 490 32.19 -5.70 26.15
N VAL A 491 32.29 -6.20 27.38
CA VAL A 491 32.33 -5.34 28.57
C VAL A 491 33.64 -4.56 28.56
N THR A 492 33.55 -3.24 28.45
CA THR A 492 34.70 -2.33 28.35
C THR A 492 34.98 -1.57 29.64
N GLY A 493 34.06 -1.61 30.60
CA GLY A 493 34.22 -0.95 31.89
C GLY A 493 33.08 -1.24 32.85
N GLY A 494 33.12 -0.58 34.00
CA GLY A 494 32.06 -0.65 35.01
C GLY A 494 32.14 0.54 35.97
N PHE A 495 31.12 0.67 36.79
CA PHE A 495 30.97 1.73 37.78
C PHE A 495 30.33 1.17 39.05
N ASP A 496 30.54 1.85 40.18
CA ASP A 496 30.02 1.46 41.49
C ASP A 496 29.48 2.71 42.21
N VAL A 497 28.20 2.70 42.56
CA VAL A 497 27.55 3.82 43.29
C VAL A 497 27.79 3.74 44.81
N GLY A 498 28.23 2.60 45.33
CA GLY A 498 28.41 2.34 46.76
C GLY A 498 29.36 3.33 47.46
N PRO A 499 30.52 3.68 46.89
CA PRO A 499 31.42 4.68 47.48
C PRO A 499 30.85 6.11 47.51
N ILE A 500 29.83 6.40 46.70
CA ILE A 500 29.27 7.75 46.50
C ILE A 500 28.01 7.96 47.36
N ILE A 501 27.20 6.92 47.51
CA ILE A 501 26.00 6.92 48.34
C ILE A 501 26.32 6.17 49.64
N PRO A 502 26.53 6.87 50.76
CA PRO A 502 26.91 6.23 52.02
C PRO A 502 25.80 5.25 52.49
N PRO A 503 26.15 4.03 52.91
CA PRO A 503 25.18 3.06 53.39
C PRO A 503 24.51 3.55 54.68
N SER A 504 23.21 3.26 54.83
CA SER A 504 22.50 3.50 56.09
C SER A 504 23.02 2.57 57.19
N ARG A 505 22.85 2.94 58.47
CA ARG A 505 23.40 2.20 59.64
C ARG A 505 22.97 0.72 59.73
N SER A 506 21.98 0.28 58.96
CA SER A 506 21.44 -1.08 58.96
C SER A 506 21.26 -1.71 57.57
N GLY A 507 21.75 -1.07 56.49
CA GLY A 507 21.39 -1.43 55.12
C GLY A 507 22.42 -1.09 54.03
N GLY A 508 22.23 -1.62 52.82
CA GLY A 508 23.09 -1.43 51.65
C GLY A 508 22.63 -0.30 50.71
N THR A 509 23.43 -0.03 49.67
CA THR A 509 23.09 0.92 48.59
C THR A 509 22.44 0.16 47.42
N LEU A 510 21.41 0.74 46.81
CA LEU A 510 20.67 0.16 45.69
C LEU A 510 20.53 1.16 44.54
N ILE A 511 20.74 0.72 43.31
CA ILE A 511 20.27 1.43 42.10
C ILE A 511 18.81 1.03 41.86
N ASN A 512 17.92 2.04 41.82
CA ASN A 512 16.48 1.82 41.69
C ASN A 512 15.98 2.04 40.27
N ALA A 513 16.49 3.06 39.58
CA ALA A 513 16.09 3.42 38.23
C ALA A 513 17.22 4.11 37.47
N ALA A 514 17.20 3.98 36.15
CA ALA A 514 18.13 4.63 35.24
C ALA A 514 17.39 5.06 33.97
N ALA A 515 17.70 6.26 33.48
CA ALA A 515 17.08 6.82 32.27
C ALA A 515 18.10 7.66 31.51
N ALA A 516 18.25 7.43 30.21
CA ALA A 516 19.13 8.22 29.36
C ALA A 516 18.51 9.58 29.05
N GLY A 517 19.33 10.62 29.04
CA GLY A 517 18.98 11.89 28.43
C GLY A 517 18.85 11.76 26.91
N PRO A 518 18.02 12.59 26.26
CA PRO A 518 17.79 12.51 24.81
C PRO A 518 19.02 12.89 23.98
N ASP A 519 20.01 13.57 24.59
CA ASP A 519 21.29 13.89 23.98
C ASP A 519 22.25 12.70 23.89
N GLY A 520 21.92 11.58 24.57
CA GLY A 520 22.74 10.38 24.65
C GLY A 520 24.05 10.53 25.43
N LYS A 521 24.27 11.67 26.10
CA LYS A 521 25.54 11.96 26.81
C LYS A 521 25.48 11.69 28.30
N THR A 522 24.28 11.74 28.88
CA THR A 522 24.07 11.55 30.32
C THR A 522 23.05 10.46 30.56
N ILE A 523 23.31 9.59 31.54
CA ILE A 523 22.29 8.74 32.14
C ILE A 523 22.01 9.29 33.54
N HIS A 524 20.75 9.56 33.85
CA HIS A 524 20.32 9.91 35.19
C HIS A 524 20.08 8.62 35.97
N LEU A 525 20.54 8.56 37.21
CA LEU A 525 20.42 7.40 38.09
C LEU A 525 19.75 7.79 39.39
N ILE A 526 18.79 6.98 39.85
CA ILE A 526 18.26 7.07 41.21
C ILE A 526 18.86 5.94 42.03
N ALA A 527 19.53 6.31 43.11
CA ALA A 527 20.05 5.37 44.09
C ALA A 527 19.47 5.67 45.48
N SER A 528 19.41 4.66 46.34
CA SER A 528 18.95 4.83 47.73
C SER A 528 19.88 4.13 48.70
N SER A 529 20.00 4.67 49.90
CA SER A 529 20.59 3.99 51.05
C SER A 529 19.49 3.39 51.92
N GLY A 530 19.44 2.06 52.10
CA GLY A 530 18.35 1.44 52.88
C GLY A 530 18.59 -0.02 53.23
N ASN A 531 17.79 -0.57 54.15
CA ASN A 531 17.83 -2.00 54.47
C ASN A 531 17.49 -2.78 53.19
N GLY A 532 18.30 -3.77 52.79
CA GLY A 532 18.15 -4.52 51.52
C GLY A 532 16.82 -5.28 51.34
N ASP A 533 15.86 -5.09 52.24
CA ASP A 533 14.49 -5.53 52.10
C ASP A 533 13.64 -4.40 51.50
N VAL A 534 13.15 -4.61 50.27
CA VAL A 534 12.24 -3.71 49.54
C VAL A 534 11.02 -3.30 50.36
N SER A 535 10.60 -4.10 51.34
CA SER A 535 9.48 -3.75 52.23
C SER A 535 9.77 -2.61 53.21
N ARG A 536 11.03 -2.14 53.29
CA ARG A 536 11.51 -1.09 54.21
C ARG A 536 12.62 -0.22 53.59
N LEU A 537 12.50 0.18 52.32
CA LEU A 537 13.38 1.21 51.77
C LEU A 537 13.29 2.46 52.65
N SER A 538 14.42 2.90 53.21
CA SER A 538 14.52 4.23 53.84
C SER A 538 14.42 5.28 52.74
N PRO A 539 13.68 6.37 52.92
CA PRO A 539 13.39 7.33 51.87
C PRO A 539 14.57 8.22 51.42
N ASP A 540 15.80 7.85 51.75
CA ASP A 540 17.00 8.61 51.40
C ASP A 540 17.41 8.33 49.95
N TYR A 541 16.63 8.86 49.01
CA TYR A 541 16.93 8.81 47.58
C TYR A 541 17.95 9.89 47.21
N SER A 542 18.85 9.54 46.30
CA SER A 542 19.77 10.46 45.65
C SER A 542 19.69 10.27 44.15
N ILE A 543 19.71 11.37 43.42
CA ILE A 543 19.90 11.37 41.97
C ILE A 543 21.35 11.77 41.64
N LEU A 544 21.91 11.13 40.63
CA LEU A 544 23.25 11.46 40.14
C LEU A 544 23.34 11.24 38.61
N PRO A 545 24.15 12.05 37.91
CA PRO A 545 24.43 11.82 36.50
C PRO A 545 25.53 10.77 36.34
N LEU A 546 25.44 9.96 35.30
CA LEU A 546 26.49 9.10 34.79
C LEU A 546 26.87 9.62 33.40
N ASP A 547 28.12 10.03 33.23
CA ASP A 547 28.64 10.46 31.93
C ASP A 547 28.83 9.24 31.02
N VAL A 548 28.18 9.26 29.85
CA VAL A 548 28.16 8.12 28.91
C VAL A 548 29.52 7.91 28.24
N GLY A 549 30.29 8.99 28.01
CA GLY A 549 31.59 8.91 27.37
C GLY A 549 32.61 8.18 28.25
N THR A 550 32.66 8.56 29.53
CA THR A 550 33.69 8.17 30.50
C THR A 550 33.23 7.13 31.51
N ALA A 551 31.93 6.82 31.58
CA ALA A 551 31.30 5.98 32.59
C ALA A 551 31.57 6.45 34.03
N ARG A 552 31.74 7.76 34.23
CA ARG A 552 31.99 8.36 35.54
C ARG A 552 30.71 8.88 36.16
N LEU A 553 30.52 8.54 37.44
CA LEU A 553 29.43 9.02 38.26
C LEU A 553 29.73 10.44 38.76
N GLY A 554 28.72 11.31 38.66
CA GLY A 554 28.76 12.67 39.18
C GLY A 554 28.43 12.74 40.67
N LYS A 555 28.34 13.97 41.18
CA LYS A 555 27.99 14.24 42.57
C LYS A 555 26.52 13.89 42.82
N PRO A 556 26.18 13.17 43.90
CA PRO A 556 24.80 12.88 44.25
C PRO A 556 24.09 14.11 44.80
N VAL A 557 22.81 14.24 44.47
CA VAL A 557 21.88 15.24 44.99
C VAL A 557 20.75 14.52 45.72
N GLY A 558 20.55 14.85 47.00
CA GLY A 558 19.49 14.26 47.82
C GLY A 558 18.10 14.68 47.34
N LEU A 559 17.14 13.78 47.46
CA LEU A 559 15.75 13.95 47.02
C LEU A 559 14.79 13.93 48.22
N ASP A 560 14.95 14.90 49.13
CA ASP A 560 14.20 14.97 50.39
C ASP A 560 12.67 15.03 50.20
N SER A 561 12.19 15.44 49.01
CA SER A 561 10.77 15.62 48.67
C SER A 561 10.06 14.38 48.11
N LEU A 562 10.79 13.27 47.87
CA LEU A 562 10.24 12.05 47.24
C LEU A 562 9.96 10.93 48.25
N ALA A 563 10.05 11.23 49.54
CA ALA A 563 9.82 10.32 50.65
C ALA A 563 8.32 10.13 50.94
N PRO A 564 7.65 9.06 50.47
CA PRO A 564 6.32 8.75 50.98
C PRO A 564 6.41 8.44 52.49
N SER A 565 5.39 8.81 53.25
CA SER A 565 5.33 8.56 54.70
C SER A 565 5.15 7.07 55.07
N GLY A 566 4.93 6.20 54.07
CA GLY A 566 4.57 4.79 54.22
C GLY A 566 5.58 3.81 53.62
N GLN A 567 5.09 2.76 52.94
CA GLN A 567 5.91 1.76 52.26
C GLN A 567 6.13 2.15 50.78
N PRO A 568 7.28 2.74 50.41
CA PRO A 568 7.57 3.11 49.03
C PRO A 568 7.65 1.90 48.10
N SER A 569 7.18 2.07 46.86
CA SER A 569 7.49 1.18 45.74
C SER A 569 8.89 1.48 45.18
N ILE A 570 9.30 0.75 44.16
CA ILE A 570 10.48 1.12 43.36
C ILE A 570 10.14 2.42 42.61
N PRO A 571 10.98 3.47 42.69
CA PRO A 571 10.74 4.71 41.96
C PRO A 571 10.91 4.51 40.44
N TYR A 572 10.13 5.26 39.68
CA TYR A 572 10.20 5.36 38.22
C TYR A 572 10.91 6.66 37.84
N MET A 573 11.59 6.65 36.69
CA MET A 573 12.25 7.84 36.17
C MET A 573 12.06 7.95 34.67
N LEU A 574 11.71 9.15 34.22
CA LEU A 574 11.55 9.49 32.81
C LEU A 574 12.28 10.81 32.53
N VAL A 575 12.75 10.98 31.30
CA VAL A 575 13.34 12.22 30.82
C VAL A 575 12.51 12.71 29.64
N THR A 576 12.20 14.00 29.60
CA THR A 576 11.46 14.58 28.48
C THR A 576 12.25 14.49 27.17
N GLY A 577 11.54 14.41 26.04
CA GLY A 577 12.17 14.35 24.72
C GLY A 577 13.05 15.56 24.40
N ASP A 578 12.73 16.73 24.97
CA ASP A 578 13.54 17.94 24.88
C ASP A 578 14.71 18.01 25.88
N GLY A 579 14.80 17.04 26.79
CA GLY A 579 15.87 16.92 27.78
C GLY A 579 15.86 17.99 28.85
N LYS A 580 14.77 18.78 28.98
CA LYS A 580 14.70 19.87 29.95
C LYS A 580 14.18 19.46 31.31
N THR A 581 13.55 18.30 31.44
CA THR A 581 12.95 17.86 32.71
C THR A 581 13.19 16.37 32.95
N VAL A 582 13.57 16.03 34.18
CA VAL A 582 13.58 14.64 34.68
C VAL A 582 12.40 14.46 35.61
N PHE A 583 11.49 13.58 35.26
CA PHE A 583 10.38 13.19 36.13
C PHE A 583 10.78 11.98 36.96
N ILE A 584 10.48 12.05 38.25
CA ILE A 584 10.63 10.94 39.18
C ILE A 584 9.28 10.67 39.83
N GLY A 585 8.81 9.43 39.76
CA GLY A 585 7.56 8.99 40.38
C GLY A 585 7.83 7.93 41.45
N ASN A 586 7.13 7.98 42.57
CA ASN A 586 7.17 6.93 43.59
C ASN A 586 5.78 6.73 44.20
N SER A 587 5.33 5.47 44.25
CA SER A 587 4.01 5.13 44.77
C SER A 587 4.12 4.55 46.18
N ASP A 588 3.31 5.06 47.09
CA ASP A 588 3.19 4.53 48.45
C ASP A 588 2.12 3.44 48.48
N MET A 589 2.54 2.19 48.65
CA MET A 589 1.62 1.06 48.68
C MET A 589 0.67 1.09 49.87
N SER A 590 1.09 1.74 50.97
CA SER A 590 0.31 1.78 52.21
C SER A 590 -0.68 2.95 52.24
N THR A 591 -0.27 4.14 51.77
CA THR A 591 -1.13 5.32 51.75
C THR A 591 -1.88 5.48 50.43
N ARG A 592 -1.57 4.66 49.41
CA ARG A 592 -2.10 4.74 48.05
C ARG A 592 -1.98 6.15 47.49
N ARG A 593 -0.76 6.69 47.54
CA ARG A 593 -0.42 8.02 47.01
C ARG A 593 0.69 7.90 46.00
N LEU A 594 0.57 8.63 44.90
CA LEU A 594 1.63 8.81 43.92
C LEU A 594 2.30 10.15 44.18
N CYS A 595 3.61 10.11 44.43
CA CYS A 595 4.46 11.29 44.54
C CYS A 595 5.23 11.46 43.23
N VAL A 596 5.12 12.61 42.58
CA VAL A 596 5.87 12.93 41.36
C VAL A 596 6.67 14.20 41.56
N ALA A 597 7.93 14.21 41.16
CA ALA A 597 8.77 15.40 41.13
C ALA A 597 9.30 15.64 39.71
N ALA A 598 9.27 16.90 39.28
CA ALA A 598 9.91 17.37 38.06
C ALA A 598 11.20 18.11 38.43
N LEU A 599 12.32 17.63 37.92
CA LEU A 599 13.65 18.16 38.22
C LEU A 599 14.27 18.83 37.00
N ASP A 600 15.10 19.84 37.26
CA ASP A 600 16.05 20.36 36.28
C ASP A 600 17.20 19.34 36.08
N PRO A 601 17.47 18.81 34.88
CA PRO A 601 18.49 17.78 34.67
C PRO A 601 19.93 18.25 34.91
N ALA A 602 20.21 19.56 34.83
CA ALA A 602 21.55 20.10 35.00
C ALA A 602 21.91 20.30 36.47
N THR A 603 20.93 20.62 37.32
CA THR A 603 21.13 20.93 38.74
C THR A 603 20.47 19.96 39.71
N TYR A 604 19.53 19.15 39.22
CA TYR A 604 18.57 18.34 39.98
C TYR A 604 17.72 19.14 40.98
N ALA A 605 17.62 20.46 40.81
CA ALA A 605 16.71 21.27 41.58
C ALA A 605 15.25 20.87 41.25
N VAL A 606 14.44 20.68 42.29
CA VAL A 606 13.00 20.44 42.15
C VAL A 606 12.35 21.69 41.57
N ARG A 607 11.77 21.58 40.37
CA ARG A 607 10.98 22.64 39.77
C ARG A 607 9.56 22.60 40.33
N ASN A 608 8.95 21.43 40.25
CA ASN A 608 7.60 21.16 40.74
C ASN A 608 7.54 19.78 41.42
N SER A 609 6.60 19.62 42.34
CA SER A 609 6.29 18.34 42.97
C SER A 609 4.80 18.22 43.23
N TRP A 610 4.26 17.02 43.08
CA TRP A 610 2.86 16.72 43.24
C TRP A 610 2.68 15.46 44.08
N VAL A 611 1.64 15.47 44.90
CA VAL A 611 1.19 14.31 45.67
C VAL A 611 -0.28 14.11 45.34
N ALA A 612 -0.58 13.07 44.58
CA ALA A 612 -1.94 12.73 44.19
C ALA A 612 -2.42 11.50 44.98
N PRO A 613 -3.70 11.45 45.38
CA PRO A 613 -4.30 10.18 45.76
C PRO A 613 -4.28 9.27 44.52
N ALA A 614 -3.80 8.03 44.68
CA ALA A 614 -3.91 7.04 43.62
C ALA A 614 -5.38 6.73 43.39
N ASP A 615 -5.79 6.59 42.13
CA ASP A 615 -7.12 6.13 41.79
C ASP A 615 -7.25 4.67 42.23
N PRO A 616 -8.15 4.36 43.19
CA PRO A 616 -8.31 3.00 43.68
C PRO A 616 -8.72 2.01 42.59
N ALA A 617 -9.31 2.47 41.48
CA ALA A 617 -9.68 1.64 40.34
C ALA A 617 -8.51 1.38 39.38
N LEU A 618 -7.47 2.22 39.37
CA LEU A 618 -6.22 1.95 38.64
C LEU A 618 -5.24 1.12 39.48
N GLY A 619 -5.32 1.20 40.80
CA GLY A 619 -4.49 0.41 41.72
C GLY A 619 -3.10 1.03 41.91
N MET A 620 -2.04 0.22 41.74
CA MET A 620 -0.66 0.71 41.88
C MET A 620 -0.25 1.43 40.60
N GLU A 621 -0.41 2.75 40.60
CA GLU A 621 -0.02 3.61 39.48
C GLU A 621 1.49 3.83 39.44
N GLY A 622 2.07 3.78 38.24
CA GLY A 622 3.43 4.22 37.95
C GLY A 622 3.42 5.19 36.77
N VAL A 623 4.44 6.05 36.69
CA VAL A 623 4.59 6.94 35.53
C VAL A 623 5.17 6.12 34.37
N ALA A 624 4.37 5.87 33.35
CA ALA A 624 4.70 5.01 32.23
C ALA A 624 5.40 5.76 31.08
N ALA A 625 4.96 6.98 30.78
CA ALA A 625 5.52 7.81 29.73
C ALA A 625 5.28 9.30 29.99
N VAL A 626 5.98 10.15 29.23
CA VAL A 626 5.86 11.60 29.26
C VAL A 626 5.74 12.13 27.84
N SER A 627 4.90 13.14 27.63
CA SER A 627 4.76 13.77 26.31
C SER A 627 6.05 14.48 25.90
N PRO A 628 6.31 14.70 24.59
CA PRO A 628 7.54 15.32 24.11
C PRO A 628 7.82 16.70 24.72
N ASP A 629 6.76 17.47 24.98
CA ASP A 629 6.81 18.80 25.60
C ASP A 629 6.92 18.77 27.14
N GLY A 630 6.81 17.58 27.76
CA GLY A 630 6.82 17.41 29.21
C GLY A 630 5.54 17.89 29.92
N GLY A 631 4.50 18.27 29.18
CA GLY A 631 3.27 18.82 29.73
C GLY A 631 2.30 17.76 30.26
N LYS A 632 2.41 16.51 29.79
CA LYS A 632 1.52 15.40 30.17
C LYS A 632 2.31 14.16 30.57
N LEU A 633 1.74 13.40 31.50
CA LEU A 633 2.22 12.10 31.94
C LEU A 633 1.16 11.04 31.64
N LEU A 634 1.59 9.88 31.15
CA LEU A 634 0.77 8.68 31.14
C LEU A 634 1.07 7.90 32.41
N LEU A 635 0.05 7.68 33.23
CA LEU A 635 0.08 6.78 34.36
C LEU A 635 -0.46 5.42 33.93
N ALA A 636 0.18 4.35 34.37
CA ALA A 636 -0.30 3.00 34.19
C ALA A 636 -0.38 2.31 35.54
N GLY A 637 -1.50 1.63 35.79
CA GLY A 637 -1.66 0.75 36.94
C GLY A 637 -2.33 -0.55 36.52
N PHE A 638 -2.35 -1.53 37.43
CA PHE A 638 -2.98 -2.83 37.18
C PHE A 638 -4.41 -2.72 36.64
N GLY A 639 -5.15 -1.68 37.05
CA GLY A 639 -6.53 -1.47 36.65
C GLY A 639 -6.73 -0.79 35.28
N GLY A 640 -5.71 -0.14 34.71
CA GLY A 640 -5.85 0.67 33.50
C GLY A 640 -4.80 1.76 33.29
N LEU A 641 -5.14 2.77 32.49
CA LEU A 641 -4.29 3.92 32.16
C LEU A 641 -4.96 5.24 32.54
N ALA A 642 -4.19 6.28 32.83
CA ALA A 642 -4.68 7.65 32.95
C ALA A 642 -3.69 8.66 32.37
N VAL A 643 -4.19 9.73 31.77
CA VAL A 643 -3.36 10.87 31.33
C VAL A 643 -3.52 12.01 32.32
N VAL A 644 -2.40 12.55 32.78
CA VAL A 644 -2.35 13.67 33.73
C VAL A 644 -1.61 14.84 33.12
N ASP A 645 -2.21 16.02 33.21
CA ASP A 645 -1.62 17.29 32.81
C ASP A 645 -0.85 17.89 33.99
N VAL A 646 0.47 17.92 33.85
CA VAL A 646 1.38 18.45 34.87
C VAL A 646 1.74 19.91 34.64
N ALA A 647 1.52 20.44 33.43
CA ALA A 647 1.68 21.86 33.15
C ALA A 647 0.63 22.71 33.90
N ASN A 648 -0.57 22.17 34.09
CA ASN A 648 -1.69 22.85 34.75
C ASN A 648 -2.03 22.31 36.15
N GLY A 649 -1.05 21.72 36.85
CA GLY A 649 -1.20 21.39 38.28
C GLY A 649 -1.59 19.95 38.62
N PHE A 650 -1.15 18.96 37.83
CA PHE A 650 -1.40 17.53 38.02
C PHE A 650 -2.89 17.16 37.95
N VAL A 651 -3.51 17.53 36.83
CA VAL A 651 -4.95 17.33 36.59
C VAL A 651 -5.17 16.13 35.68
N THR A 652 -5.87 15.10 36.16
CA THR A 652 -6.29 13.97 35.32
C THR A 652 -7.18 14.46 34.19
N LYS A 653 -6.79 14.16 32.94
CA LYS A 653 -7.54 14.51 31.73
C LYS A 653 -8.50 13.41 31.33
N ASP A 654 -8.03 12.17 31.38
CA ASP A 654 -8.84 11.00 31.06
C ASP A 654 -8.29 9.74 31.74
N THR A 655 -9.15 8.74 31.91
CA THR A 655 -8.84 7.45 32.54
C THR A 655 -9.52 6.31 31.79
N LEU A 656 -8.73 5.31 31.38
CA LEU A 656 -9.20 4.08 30.75
C LEU A 656 -9.15 2.90 31.74
N TYR A 657 -10.29 2.55 32.34
CA TYR A 657 -10.43 1.43 33.28
C TYR A 657 -10.51 0.05 32.59
N VAL A 658 -9.39 -0.41 32.07
CA VAL A 658 -9.26 -1.70 31.34
C VAL A 658 -9.79 -2.89 32.17
N SER A 659 -9.43 -2.98 33.44
CA SER A 659 -9.78 -4.14 34.28
C SER A 659 -11.29 -4.28 34.53
N GLN A 660 -12.00 -3.17 34.63
CA GLN A 660 -13.46 -3.18 34.81
C GLN A 660 -14.16 -3.54 33.50
N ARG A 661 -13.61 -3.06 32.37
CA ARG A 661 -14.20 -3.24 31.04
C ARG A 661 -13.96 -4.64 30.47
N LEU A 662 -12.73 -5.14 30.59
CA LEU A 662 -12.26 -6.35 29.90
C LEU A 662 -11.87 -7.49 30.85
N ARG A 663 -11.88 -7.26 32.18
CA ARG A 663 -11.45 -8.24 33.20
C ARG A 663 -9.99 -8.71 33.03
N VAL A 664 -9.14 -7.82 32.51
CA VAL A 664 -7.68 -8.04 32.40
C VAL A 664 -6.91 -6.98 33.18
N MET A 665 -5.69 -7.31 33.57
CA MET A 665 -4.76 -6.45 34.29
C MET A 665 -3.66 -5.97 33.35
N VAL A 666 -3.33 -4.67 33.36
CA VAL A 666 -2.16 -4.16 32.63
C VAL A 666 -0.89 -4.64 33.33
N ALA A 667 -0.10 -5.48 32.67
CA ALA A 667 1.13 -6.04 33.23
C ALA A 667 2.36 -5.21 32.84
N ASN A 668 2.47 -4.87 31.55
CA ASN A 668 3.55 -4.03 31.02
C ASN A 668 3.01 -3.15 29.88
N GLN A 669 3.68 -2.03 29.64
CA GLN A 669 3.28 -1.08 28.63
C GLN A 669 4.49 -0.42 27.97
N VAL A 670 4.31 -0.02 26.72
CA VAL A 670 5.25 0.82 25.97
C VAL A 670 4.45 1.87 25.20
N VAL A 671 5.03 3.05 25.00
CA VAL A 671 4.38 4.20 24.37
C VAL A 671 5.27 4.71 23.25
N THR A 672 4.67 5.13 22.14
CA THR A 672 5.38 5.79 21.03
C THR A 672 6.03 7.09 21.50
N ALA A 673 7.14 7.47 20.87
CA ALA A 673 7.94 8.63 21.27
C ALA A 673 7.20 9.96 21.09
N ASP A 674 6.24 10.01 20.17
CA ASP A 674 5.35 11.16 19.94
C ASP A 674 4.19 11.23 20.95
N PHE A 675 4.05 10.23 21.82
CA PHE A 675 3.01 10.12 22.84
C PHE A 675 1.59 10.03 22.26
N THR A 676 1.44 9.43 21.07
CA THR A 676 0.14 9.25 20.43
C THR A 676 -0.45 7.85 20.61
N ARG A 677 0.36 6.86 20.99
CA ARG A 677 -0.12 5.47 21.12
C ARG A 677 0.59 4.71 22.23
N ALA A 678 -0.19 3.95 23.00
CA ALA A 678 0.30 3.00 23.99
C ALA A 678 -0.09 1.57 23.62
N TYR A 679 0.86 0.65 23.78
CA TYR A 679 0.67 -0.79 23.66
C TYR A 679 0.75 -1.40 25.06
N CYS A 680 -0.33 -2.04 25.50
CA CYS A 680 -0.44 -2.60 26.84
C CYS A 680 -0.58 -4.11 26.79
N PHE A 681 0.43 -4.82 27.27
CA PHE A 681 0.34 -6.25 27.49
C PHE A 681 -0.46 -6.50 28.78
N CYS A 682 -1.59 -7.19 28.63
CA CYS A 682 -2.57 -7.42 29.68
C CYS A 682 -2.79 -8.90 29.94
N VAL A 683 -3.16 -9.26 31.17
CA VAL A 683 -3.41 -10.66 31.59
C VAL A 683 -4.70 -10.81 32.38
N ASP A 684 -5.42 -11.91 32.20
CA ASP A 684 -6.68 -12.20 32.92
C ASP A 684 -6.50 -12.55 34.41
N SER A 685 -5.32 -13.04 34.79
CA SER A 685 -5.01 -13.39 36.17
C SER A 685 -3.51 -13.33 36.47
N VAL A 686 -3.18 -13.17 37.75
CA VAL A 686 -1.80 -13.24 38.26
C VAL A 686 -1.29 -14.67 38.47
N LYS A 687 -2.14 -15.69 38.24
CA LYS A 687 -1.79 -17.10 38.43
C LYS A 687 -1.46 -17.72 37.08
N SER A 688 -0.31 -18.36 36.96
CA SER A 688 0.04 -19.10 35.74
C SER A 688 -0.74 -20.43 35.67
N PRO A 689 -1.35 -20.78 34.53
CA PRO A 689 -1.28 -20.06 33.25
C PRO A 689 -2.34 -18.96 33.12
N ALA A 690 -1.95 -17.78 32.64
CA ALA A 690 -2.84 -16.65 32.36
C ALA A 690 -3.11 -16.54 30.85
N HIS A 691 -4.23 -15.96 30.46
CA HIS A 691 -4.46 -15.53 29.07
C HIS A 691 -4.03 -14.08 28.89
N GLY A 692 -3.26 -13.84 27.83
CA GLY A 692 -2.77 -12.53 27.46
C GLY A 692 -3.67 -11.83 26.44
N SER A 693 -3.72 -10.51 26.54
CA SER A 693 -4.24 -9.61 25.53
C SER A 693 -3.21 -8.52 25.25
N LEU A 694 -3.06 -8.13 23.99
CA LEU A 694 -2.40 -6.88 23.64
C LEU A 694 -3.48 -5.82 23.39
N LEU A 695 -3.48 -4.77 24.19
CA LEU A 695 -4.36 -3.62 23.98
C LEU A 695 -3.60 -2.52 23.25
N THR A 696 -4.21 -1.98 22.20
CA THR A 696 -3.73 -0.76 21.53
C THR A 696 -4.60 0.40 21.97
N VAL A 697 -3.98 1.45 22.52
CA VAL A 697 -4.67 2.61 23.06
C VAL A 697 -4.12 3.86 22.39
N ASP A 698 -4.99 4.61 21.72
CA ASP A 698 -4.65 5.93 21.21
C ASP A 698 -4.69 6.96 22.33
N ILE A 699 -3.73 7.87 22.28
CA ILE A 699 -3.57 9.00 23.19
C ILE A 699 -3.66 10.25 22.33
N ASP A 700 -4.62 11.13 22.59
CA ASP A 700 -4.62 12.46 21.99
C ASP A 700 -3.58 13.33 22.74
N PRO A 701 -2.46 13.70 22.12
CA PRO A 701 -1.41 14.45 22.80
C PRO A 701 -1.84 15.89 23.15
N VAL A 702 -2.89 16.41 22.51
CA VAL A 702 -3.42 17.75 22.77
C VAL A 702 -4.38 17.72 23.95
N THR A 703 -5.42 16.90 23.87
CA THR A 703 -6.49 16.87 24.90
C THR A 703 -6.14 15.97 26.09
N GLY A 704 -5.32 14.95 25.87
CA GLY A 704 -5.05 13.87 26.82
C GLY A 704 -6.12 12.78 26.84
N ALA A 705 -7.02 12.74 25.87
CA ALA A 705 -8.04 11.69 25.76
C ALA A 705 -7.42 10.32 25.46
N LEU A 706 -7.99 9.25 26.02
CA LEU A 706 -7.58 7.87 25.81
C LEU A 706 -8.68 7.09 25.07
N ALA A 707 -8.30 6.40 23.99
CA ALA A 707 -9.23 5.57 23.22
C ALA A 707 -8.68 4.16 23.04
N LEU A 708 -9.40 3.15 23.54
CA LEU A 708 -9.08 1.75 23.24
C LEU A 708 -9.41 1.47 21.76
N VAL A 709 -8.37 1.17 20.98
CA VAL A 709 -8.47 0.88 19.54
C VAL A 709 -8.74 -0.59 19.30
N SER A 710 -7.96 -1.47 19.95
CA SER A 710 -8.06 -2.92 19.76
C SER A 710 -7.71 -3.70 21.02
N ASP A 711 -8.25 -4.91 21.10
CA ASP A 711 -7.90 -5.97 22.05
C ASP A 711 -7.57 -7.22 21.25
N THR A 712 -6.28 -7.55 21.16
CA THR A 712 -5.77 -8.68 20.38
C THR A 712 -5.45 -9.83 21.33
N PRO A 713 -6.21 -10.94 21.31
CA PRO A 713 -5.95 -12.10 22.15
C PRO A 713 -4.60 -12.74 21.79
N LEU A 714 -3.76 -12.98 22.81
CA LEU A 714 -2.46 -13.64 22.66
C LEU A 714 -2.50 -15.12 23.07
N GLY A 715 -3.59 -15.57 23.68
CA GLY A 715 -3.72 -16.92 24.23
C GLY A 715 -2.96 -17.09 25.54
N LEU A 716 -2.47 -18.30 25.82
CA LEU A 716 -1.72 -18.57 27.05
C LEU A 716 -0.43 -17.77 27.09
N THR A 717 -0.15 -17.13 28.22
CA THR A 717 0.99 -16.24 28.40
C THR A 717 1.59 -16.26 29.80
N ARG A 718 2.73 -15.58 29.95
CA ARG A 718 3.36 -15.27 31.23
C ARG A 718 2.96 -13.87 31.69
N THR A 719 2.85 -13.67 33.00
CA THR A 719 2.45 -12.37 33.57
C THR A 719 3.57 -11.34 33.64
N ASP A 720 4.82 -11.73 33.35
CA ASP A 720 6.05 -10.96 33.57
C ASP A 720 6.90 -10.75 32.31
N GLY A 721 6.34 -11.00 31.12
CA GLY A 721 7.06 -10.86 29.86
C GLY A 721 7.32 -9.39 29.49
N PRO A 722 8.53 -9.02 29.03
CA PRO A 722 8.80 -7.65 28.61
C PRO A 722 8.06 -7.33 27.30
N ILE A 723 7.78 -6.03 27.13
CA ILE A 723 7.24 -5.41 25.92
C ILE A 723 8.17 -4.27 25.49
N LEU A 724 8.44 -4.14 24.20
CA LEU A 724 9.37 -3.16 23.66
C LEU A 724 8.96 -2.77 22.24
N LEU A 725 8.95 -1.48 21.93
CA LEU A 725 8.89 -0.99 20.56
C LEU A 725 10.29 -0.97 19.96
N SER A 726 10.43 -1.37 18.70
CA SER A 726 11.62 -1.18 17.90
C SER A 726 11.97 0.31 17.81
N ALA A 727 13.22 0.61 17.44
CA ALA A 727 13.70 1.99 17.37
C ALA A 727 12.98 2.85 16.32
N ASP A 728 12.39 2.22 15.30
CA ASP A 728 11.53 2.83 14.27
C ASP A 728 10.04 2.77 14.62
N GLU A 729 9.66 2.11 15.72
CA GLU A 729 8.28 1.92 16.20
C GLU A 729 7.36 1.11 15.26
N ASP A 730 7.92 0.50 14.21
CA ASP A 730 7.18 -0.35 13.27
C ASP A 730 6.96 -1.77 13.80
N THR A 731 7.73 -2.19 14.81
CA THR A 731 7.66 -3.53 15.40
C THR A 731 7.55 -3.49 16.91
N LEU A 732 6.56 -4.19 17.44
CA LEU A 732 6.38 -4.47 18.86
C LEU A 732 6.92 -5.86 19.20
N TYR A 733 7.92 -5.92 20.05
CA TYR A 733 8.43 -7.16 20.61
C TYR A 733 7.74 -7.46 21.95
N LEU A 734 7.19 -8.66 22.07
CA LEU A 734 6.64 -9.14 23.33
C LEU A 734 7.05 -10.58 23.60
N ASN A 735 7.28 -10.90 24.87
CA ASN A 735 7.50 -12.27 25.31
C ASN A 735 6.14 -12.91 25.65
N SER A 736 5.48 -13.46 24.63
CA SER A 736 4.14 -14.01 24.75
C SER A 736 4.12 -15.34 25.50
N GLN A 737 5.18 -16.16 25.44
CA GLN A 737 5.23 -17.49 26.07
C GLN A 737 6.66 -17.83 26.49
N ALA A 738 6.82 -18.75 27.45
CA ALA A 738 8.14 -19.26 27.82
C ALA A 738 8.86 -19.80 26.58
N GLY A 739 10.06 -19.28 26.30
CA GLY A 739 10.82 -19.66 25.12
C GLY A 739 10.29 -19.12 23.79
N THR A 740 9.42 -18.10 23.77
CA THR A 740 8.91 -17.48 22.52
C THR A 740 8.97 -15.96 22.59
N LEU A 741 9.71 -15.35 21.67
CA LEU A 741 9.66 -13.92 21.40
C LEU A 741 8.73 -13.69 20.21
N THR A 742 7.73 -12.83 20.35
CA THR A 742 6.82 -12.49 19.26
C THR A 742 7.11 -11.08 18.81
N ALA A 743 7.39 -10.91 17.50
CA ALA A 743 7.37 -9.60 16.88
C ALA A 743 5.97 -9.36 16.28
N MET A 744 5.41 -8.18 16.51
CA MET A 744 4.15 -7.76 15.91
C MET A 744 4.39 -6.49 15.13
N ASP A 745 3.96 -6.48 13.87
CA ASP A 745 3.90 -5.26 13.09
C ASP A 745 2.88 -4.31 13.73
N THR A 746 3.26 -3.06 14.01
CA THR A 746 2.44 -2.13 14.80
C THR A 746 1.24 -1.56 14.05
N ALA A 747 1.23 -1.66 12.71
CA ALA A 747 0.14 -1.21 11.85
C ALA A 747 -0.93 -2.30 11.65
N THR A 748 -0.50 -3.54 11.44
CA THR A 748 -1.36 -4.69 11.13
C THR A 748 -1.65 -5.58 12.34
N LEU A 749 -0.84 -5.48 13.40
CA LEU A 749 -0.82 -6.36 14.57
C LEU A 749 -0.59 -7.84 14.21
N GLN A 750 -0.01 -8.11 13.03
CA GLN A 750 0.32 -9.47 12.62
C GLN A 750 1.48 -9.99 13.47
N ALA A 751 1.21 -11.07 14.20
CA ALA A 751 2.17 -11.70 15.10
C ALA A 751 3.04 -12.74 14.41
N ILE A 752 4.36 -12.59 14.52
CA ILE A 752 5.36 -13.55 14.07
C ILE A 752 6.06 -14.11 15.31
N PRO A 753 5.77 -15.37 15.70
CA PRO A 753 6.44 -16.00 16.83
C PRO A 753 7.82 -16.53 16.41
N TYR A 754 8.82 -16.22 17.23
CA TYR A 754 10.17 -16.76 17.13
C TYR A 754 10.45 -17.62 18.36
N GLY A 755 10.53 -18.93 18.16
CA GLY A 755 10.97 -19.84 19.23
C GLY A 755 12.40 -19.49 19.63
N CYS A 756 12.68 -19.36 20.92
CA CYS A 756 13.95 -18.98 21.55
C CYS A 756 14.64 -20.17 22.26
N GLY A 757 14.09 -21.38 22.16
CA GLY A 757 14.59 -22.56 22.89
C GLY A 757 14.46 -22.40 24.41
N ASP A 758 15.50 -22.77 25.16
CA ASP A 758 15.54 -22.65 26.64
C ASP A 758 15.73 -21.21 27.15
N PHE A 759 15.91 -20.25 26.23
CA PHE A 759 16.09 -18.84 26.56
C PHE A 759 14.74 -18.15 26.69
N THR A 760 14.55 -17.41 27.78
CA THR A 760 13.38 -16.53 27.94
C THR A 760 13.88 -15.13 28.33
N PRO A 761 13.74 -14.13 27.44
CA PRO A 761 14.18 -12.78 27.74
C PRO A 761 13.34 -12.19 28.89
N LEU A 762 14.00 -11.73 29.95
CA LEU A 762 13.35 -11.10 31.11
C LEU A 762 13.24 -9.59 30.93
N LEU A 763 14.33 -8.97 30.46
CA LEU A 763 14.35 -7.57 30.06
C LEU A 763 14.87 -7.50 28.64
N VAL A 764 14.33 -6.58 27.86
CA VAL A 764 14.82 -6.29 26.51
C VAL A 764 15.05 -4.79 26.36
N ALA A 765 16.05 -4.43 25.57
CA ALA A 765 16.28 -3.09 25.09
C ALA A 765 16.68 -3.13 23.61
N ASN A 766 16.37 -2.06 22.88
CA ASN A 766 16.82 -1.93 21.50
C ASN A 766 18.35 -1.87 21.44
N GLY A 767 18.92 -2.61 20.50
CA GLY A 767 20.33 -2.55 20.14
C GLY A 767 20.61 -1.37 19.21
N SER A 768 21.72 -1.46 18.49
CA SER A 768 22.17 -0.40 17.57
C SER A 768 21.37 -0.30 16.26
N ALA A 769 20.48 -1.26 15.97
CA ALA A 769 19.69 -1.34 14.75
C ALA A 769 18.35 -2.06 15.00
N PRO A 770 17.33 -1.84 14.15
CA PRO A 770 16.10 -2.64 14.16
C PRO A 770 16.41 -4.15 14.09
N GLY A 771 15.62 -4.96 14.80
CA GLY A 771 15.83 -6.41 14.89
C GLY A 771 17.00 -6.86 15.78
N ILE A 772 17.85 -5.96 16.28
CA ILE A 772 18.88 -6.30 17.27
C ILE A 772 18.37 -5.92 18.65
N LEU A 773 18.23 -6.89 19.54
CA LEU A 773 17.82 -6.69 20.92
C LEU A 773 18.94 -7.08 21.88
N LEU A 774 19.09 -6.31 22.96
CA LEU A 774 19.84 -6.73 24.14
C LEU A 774 18.86 -7.30 25.15
N ALA A 775 19.21 -8.44 25.75
CA ALA A 775 18.36 -9.07 26.73
C ALA A 775 19.13 -9.64 27.92
N THR A 776 18.47 -9.65 29.08
CA THR A 776 18.91 -10.42 30.26
C THR A 776 18.10 -11.70 30.40
N GLY A 777 18.72 -12.73 30.98
CA GLY A 777 18.03 -13.94 31.44
C GLY A 777 18.67 -15.24 30.95
N ALA A 778 18.93 -16.18 31.85
CA ALA A 778 19.23 -17.58 31.52
C ALA A 778 18.35 -18.50 32.39
N ASN A 779 17.65 -19.43 31.73
CA ASN A 779 16.84 -20.50 32.34
C ASN A 779 15.76 -20.00 33.33
N GLY A 780 15.12 -18.88 33.03
CA GLY A 780 13.88 -18.43 33.68
C GLY A 780 14.01 -17.78 35.07
N VAL A 781 15.19 -17.74 35.69
CA VAL A 781 15.37 -17.15 37.05
C VAL A 781 16.69 -16.41 37.26
N SER A 782 17.77 -16.74 36.54
CA SER A 782 19.08 -16.07 36.73
C SER A 782 19.28 -14.93 35.73
N THR A 783 19.72 -13.76 36.20
CA THR A 783 19.99 -12.57 35.35
C THR A 783 21.49 -12.39 35.09
N ASP A 784 22.28 -13.45 35.20
CA ASP A 784 23.75 -13.36 35.22
C ASP A 784 24.40 -13.30 33.83
N THR A 785 23.57 -13.33 32.78
CA THR A 785 23.99 -13.35 31.38
C THR A 785 23.32 -12.21 30.61
N ILE A 786 24.11 -11.52 29.79
CA ILE A 786 23.62 -10.62 28.73
C ILE A 786 23.76 -11.32 27.38
N SER A 787 22.67 -11.26 26.62
CA SER A 787 22.60 -11.83 25.29
C SER A 787 22.21 -10.77 24.27
N VAL A 788 22.78 -10.87 23.08
CA VAL A 788 22.30 -10.17 21.89
C VAL A 788 21.40 -11.12 21.13
N ILE A 789 20.18 -10.69 20.84
CA ILE A 789 19.20 -11.40 20.01
C ILE A 789 19.16 -10.68 18.67
N THR A 790 19.35 -11.40 17.57
CA THR A 790 19.16 -10.86 16.22
C THR A 790 17.95 -11.50 15.61
N ILE A 791 16.99 -10.67 15.20
CA ILE A 791 15.77 -11.05 14.49
C ILE A 791 16.03 -10.77 13.01
N HIS A 792 15.79 -11.77 12.17
CA HIS A 792 16.04 -11.77 10.74
C HIS A 792 14.75 -11.82 9.94
#